data_AF-A0A4P7C0X3-F1
#
_entry.id   AF-A0A4P7C0X3-F1
#
_cell.length_a   1.000
_cell.length_b   1.000
_cell.length_c   1.000
_cell.angle_alpha   90.00
_cell.angle_beta   90.00
_cell.angle_gamma   90.00
#
_symmetry.space_group_name_H-M   'P 1'
#
loop_
_entity.id
_entity.type
_entity.pdbx_description
1 polymer ?
#
loop_
_entity_poly.entity_id
_entity_poly.type
_entity_poly.pdbx_seq_one_letter_code
_entity_poly.pdbx_strand_id
1 'polypeptide(L)'
;MHISLNLSFFFLLTIITLASGENSAASNSKIHKLEEKLDRLLLNYTELHPEVVILKQKIADLKEEVRQKNRRLEENNAKAQPSQTPAVHPSPKKTPPPTSDKKHTVISKPDKKGQPALARREDLPPRKINEDTDLFGKKGTLRVPLQVKETAGVVVKSYPITTVVPLPLGQYHNTKAFRIIDSAGDTIPAQFNIVNRWWARDNSIRHLMINFQPTVSAFSGQGTGIARYYLQDDSAGNTTKTPLKVKQTSNLITVITGPIKFTVDKKKFNILDKVWFDQNQDNKFDDSEKIIYSNQKNGGVFLGRLPDDVQLDSSRNNVAFEIEESGPTRVVIRAEAVTKYFNTKKHLHGFAVRIFAYANKPFIKIDYQLQNSAKNKIFSWPLYFEAMNIDFRLKLDNNPKVRLGIGDGSIYERTRENGLYLAQESHDSFKVYDKKTKSTLSSGKIADGFIDVSDSEKGVTALTRYFWQTWPNGLEIDSENKLSFQLFPEWSAQWQQKLATPHFTKTGLYWLEDMQHVYKEMLLFFHGPNTENEELINLAKTFQYHPVATLPTAWYKATRATLDMDGFIPIDKKTSTIDQRHYQYKSSNFNIDKATQYNFGWDQFLIDIHRKWGASQGGGWPYSVSSFIASENPSDYYFAEQFAMGELNVRPQWMAQYSFDKDWKFLQLTENPYAGYSWRKINGGNFRRHFDAPFIEGTDIDAKPRDDQHAWFYHMEEAYYFTGNPWIKDWYKFVGEFRKTFLHRLDPYPDPSTRGTAHALAHALQAYRITGDPELINAYQQYINKLRKNQSPIHGSISRMWNGDFRSDRASWVGYLAHTIITFMNEVKGKNWQAYAEAFNFLSGLMEWNYIYGNFAYQVNSDKGQRGSSSYGAQNLADPQAWYFLHTGKQKYLDHLKKYVKEGINGGDKVYSNALEWNGQFQGRHVQFVREYKKADLIPPKAISDLKAIPEGRRITLTWTPPLEADRYHIVWSDKPISEAPTTDKKMTNWWAANALGPDLIPTPNKKQKITITTSRSIHSFYVAIFTFDKNDNMSPMSNVVSANFH
;
A
#
# COMPACT_ATOMS: atom_id res chain seq x y z
N MET A 1 8.15 47.48 -14.11
CA MET A 1 7.67 47.36 -12.71
C MET A 1 6.29 48.02 -12.51
N HIS A 2 6.02 49.23 -13.04
CA HIS A 2 4.68 49.86 -12.95
C HIS A 2 3.51 49.12 -13.63
N ILE A 3 3.75 48.27 -14.64
CA ILE A 3 2.69 47.51 -15.33
C ILE A 3 2.16 46.32 -14.49
N SER A 4 2.96 45.81 -13.55
CA SER A 4 2.57 44.69 -12.64
C SER A 4 1.64 45.13 -11.50
N LEU A 5 1.64 46.43 -11.15
CA LEU A 5 0.82 46.95 -10.06
C LEU A 5 -0.64 47.17 -10.49
N ASN A 6 -0.87 47.71 -11.70
CA ASN A 6 -2.22 47.97 -12.20
C ASN A 6 -3.08 46.70 -12.39
N LEU A 7 -2.48 45.56 -12.76
CA LEU A 7 -3.21 44.28 -12.82
C LEU A 7 -3.61 43.75 -11.43
N SER A 8 -2.78 43.98 -10.42
CA SER A 8 -3.08 43.56 -9.04
C SER A 8 -4.22 44.39 -8.43
N PHE A 9 -4.34 45.66 -8.83
CA PHE A 9 -5.40 46.57 -8.40
C PHE A 9 -6.76 46.23 -9.03
N PHE A 10 -6.78 45.84 -10.31
CA PHE A 10 -7.99 45.39 -11.01
C PHE A 10 -8.55 44.07 -10.44
N PHE A 11 -7.66 43.11 -10.14
CA PHE A 11 -8.04 41.84 -9.48
C PHE A 11 -8.61 42.07 -8.07
N LEU A 12 -8.18 43.16 -7.42
CA LEU A 12 -8.66 43.56 -6.10
C LEU A 12 -10.08 44.12 -6.13
N LEU A 13 -10.44 44.90 -7.16
CA LEU A 13 -11.82 45.36 -7.35
C LEU A 13 -12.78 44.18 -7.54
N THR A 14 -12.40 43.14 -8.28
CA THR A 14 -13.25 41.96 -8.53
C THR A 14 -13.51 41.14 -7.26
N ILE A 15 -12.51 40.99 -6.38
CA ILE A 15 -12.65 40.24 -5.11
C ILE A 15 -13.57 40.98 -4.12
N ILE A 16 -13.58 42.32 -4.16
CA ILE A 16 -14.38 43.15 -3.25
C ILE A 16 -15.85 43.19 -3.69
N THR A 17 -16.14 43.27 -4.99
CA THR A 17 -17.54 43.22 -5.51
C THR A 17 -18.20 41.85 -5.26
N LEU A 18 -17.42 40.78 -5.12
CA LEU A 18 -17.93 39.43 -4.80
C LEU A 18 -18.18 39.21 -3.30
N ALA A 19 -17.71 40.10 -2.41
CA ALA A 19 -17.81 39.91 -0.96
C ALA A 19 -19.17 40.38 -0.37
N SER A 20 -19.88 41.28 -1.05
CA SER A 20 -21.14 41.88 -0.58
C SER A 20 -22.36 40.93 -0.60
N GLY A 21 -22.20 39.67 -1.04
CA GLY A 21 -23.26 38.65 -1.08
C GLY A 21 -23.07 37.43 -0.16
N GLU A 22 -21.91 37.24 0.47
CA GLU A 22 -21.52 35.98 1.13
C GLU A 22 -21.75 35.96 2.67
N ASN A 23 -21.65 34.79 3.33
CA ASN A 23 -21.83 34.69 4.79
C ASN A 23 -20.66 35.31 5.58
N SER A 24 -20.88 35.63 6.86
CA SER A 24 -19.90 36.37 7.69
C SER A 24 -18.57 35.64 7.92
N ALA A 25 -18.55 34.31 7.92
CA ALA A 25 -17.32 33.52 8.04
C ALA A 25 -16.45 33.62 6.78
N ALA A 26 -17.06 33.61 5.59
CA ALA A 26 -16.36 33.79 4.32
C ALA A 26 -15.79 35.22 4.17
N SER A 27 -16.56 36.24 4.58
CA SER A 27 -16.11 37.63 4.57
C SER A 27 -14.94 37.87 5.53
N ASN A 28 -14.95 37.27 6.73
CA ASN A 28 -13.84 37.36 7.69
C ASN A 28 -12.53 36.72 7.17
N SER A 29 -12.63 35.58 6.46
CA SER A 29 -11.46 34.96 5.82
C SER A 29 -10.84 35.84 4.73
N LYS A 30 -11.68 36.57 3.97
CA LYS A 30 -11.21 37.52 2.95
C LYS A 30 -10.57 38.77 3.58
N ILE A 31 -11.13 39.29 4.67
CA ILE A 31 -10.51 40.39 5.44
C ILE A 31 -9.10 40.02 5.89
N HIS A 32 -8.92 38.82 6.44
CA HIS A 32 -7.61 38.34 6.88
C HIS A 32 -6.58 38.27 5.73
N LYS A 33 -6.98 37.81 4.55
CA LYS A 33 -6.11 37.79 3.36
C LYS A 33 -5.76 39.18 2.83
N LEU A 34 -6.66 40.16 3.00
CA LEU A 34 -6.40 41.55 2.62
C LEU A 34 -5.44 42.21 3.62
N GLU A 35 -5.54 41.89 4.91
CA GLU A 35 -4.61 42.33 5.95
C GLU A 35 -3.20 41.76 5.74
N GLU A 36 -3.06 40.45 5.46
CA GLU A 36 -1.75 39.87 5.12
C GLU A 36 -1.10 40.52 3.89
N LYS A 37 -1.92 41.00 2.94
CA LYS A 37 -1.43 41.71 1.75
C LYS A 37 -1.05 43.15 2.06
N LEU A 38 -1.79 43.82 2.94
CA LEU A 38 -1.45 45.15 3.46
C LEU A 38 -0.09 45.11 4.17
N ASP A 39 0.14 44.09 4.99
CA ASP A 39 1.41 43.89 5.71
C ASP A 39 2.58 43.71 4.73
N ARG A 40 2.38 43.00 3.61
CA ARG A 40 3.41 42.85 2.57
C ARG A 40 3.66 44.12 1.76
N LEU A 41 2.64 44.98 1.58
CA LEU A 41 2.82 46.27 0.92
C LEU A 41 3.57 47.26 1.82
N LEU A 42 3.30 47.23 3.13
CA LEU A 42 4.00 48.04 4.13
C LEU A 42 5.48 47.69 4.29
N LEU A 43 5.91 46.48 3.88
CA LEU A 43 7.33 46.12 3.78
C LEU A 43 8.07 46.90 2.68
N ASN A 44 7.36 47.42 1.67
CA ASN A 44 7.95 48.03 0.48
C ASN A 44 7.54 49.50 0.27
N TYR A 45 6.50 49.99 0.95
CA TYR A 45 5.94 51.33 0.80
C TYR A 45 5.57 51.94 2.16
N THR A 46 5.65 53.27 2.29
CA THR A 46 5.28 53.98 3.52
C THR A 46 3.76 53.98 3.76
N GLU A 47 3.34 54.19 5.01
CA GLU A 47 1.92 54.21 5.37
C GLU A 47 1.09 55.27 4.63
N LEU A 48 1.76 56.32 4.14
CA LEU A 48 1.16 57.43 3.39
C LEU A 48 1.09 57.16 1.88
N HIS A 49 1.58 56.01 1.41
CA HIS A 49 1.48 55.65 -0.01
C HIS A 49 -0.01 55.54 -0.41
N PRO A 50 -0.46 56.17 -1.51
CA PRO A 50 -1.89 56.26 -1.85
C PRO A 50 -2.61 54.90 -1.87
N GLU A 51 -1.95 53.85 -2.37
CA GLU A 51 -2.51 52.49 -2.41
C GLU A 51 -2.65 51.85 -1.03
N VAL A 52 -1.73 52.13 -0.11
CA VAL A 52 -1.78 51.64 1.28
C VAL A 52 -2.93 52.31 2.03
N VAL A 53 -3.11 53.63 1.83
CA VAL A 53 -4.23 54.40 2.41
C VAL A 53 -5.58 53.89 1.90
N ILE A 54 -5.72 53.68 0.59
CA ILE A 54 -6.96 53.16 -0.02
C ILE A 54 -7.26 51.75 0.50
N LEU A 55 -6.25 50.88 0.62
CA LEU A 55 -6.43 49.51 1.10
C LEU A 55 -6.85 49.48 2.58
N LYS A 56 -6.23 50.32 3.42
CA LYS A 56 -6.59 50.47 4.85
C LYS A 56 -8.06 50.91 5.00
N GLN A 57 -8.49 51.91 4.24
CA GLN A 57 -9.87 52.39 4.29
C GLN A 57 -10.87 51.30 3.88
N LYS A 58 -10.61 50.57 2.79
CA LYS A 58 -11.50 49.51 2.32
C LYS A 58 -11.59 48.32 3.27
N ILE A 59 -10.51 47.95 3.95
CA ILE A 59 -10.54 46.93 5.00
C ILE A 59 -11.42 47.38 6.18
N ALA A 60 -11.36 48.66 6.55
CA ALA A 60 -12.21 49.22 7.59
C ALA A 60 -13.70 49.20 7.19
N ASP A 61 -14.03 49.61 5.97
CA ASP A 61 -15.41 49.61 5.46
C ASP A 61 -15.99 48.18 5.43
N LEU A 62 -15.22 47.19 4.97
CA LEU A 62 -15.65 45.78 4.92
C LEU A 62 -15.90 45.20 6.32
N LYS A 63 -15.05 45.54 7.29
CA LYS A 63 -15.22 45.11 8.69
C LYS A 63 -16.50 45.67 9.31
N GLU A 64 -16.84 46.91 8.98
CA GLU A 64 -18.07 47.53 9.47
C GLU A 64 -19.31 46.92 8.82
N GLU A 65 -19.26 46.60 7.52
CA GLU A 65 -20.35 45.89 6.82
C GLU A 65 -20.62 44.51 7.45
N VAL A 66 -19.58 43.74 7.76
CA VAL A 66 -19.71 42.45 8.45
C VAL A 66 -20.31 42.61 9.85
N ARG A 67 -19.92 43.64 10.61
CA ARG A 67 -20.52 43.93 11.92
C ARG A 67 -21.99 44.26 11.82
N GLN A 68 -22.40 45.07 10.85
CA GLN A 68 -23.82 45.41 10.64
C GLN A 68 -24.64 44.17 10.25
N LYS A 69 -24.07 43.29 9.41
CA LYS A 69 -24.72 42.04 9.00
C LYS A 69 -24.92 41.09 10.18
N ASN A 70 -23.94 40.98 11.08
CA ASN A 70 -24.05 40.16 12.29
C ASN A 70 -25.09 40.71 13.26
N ARG A 71 -25.17 42.05 13.46
CA ARG A 71 -26.25 42.66 14.27
C ARG A 71 -27.64 42.36 13.73
N ARG A 72 -27.85 42.45 12.42
CA ARG A 72 -29.14 42.08 11.78
C ARG A 72 -29.49 40.61 11.97
N LEU A 73 -28.49 39.73 11.99
CA LEU A 73 -28.68 38.30 12.22
C LEU A 73 -29.09 38.01 13.68
N GLU A 74 -28.47 38.71 14.63
CA GLU A 74 -28.82 38.64 16.06
C GLU A 74 -30.23 39.18 16.33
N GLU A 75 -30.62 40.29 15.70
CA GLU A 75 -31.97 40.86 15.78
C GLU A 75 -33.04 39.94 15.17
N ASN A 76 -32.73 39.24 14.07
CA ASN A 76 -33.63 38.28 13.45
C ASN A 76 -33.77 37.00 14.28
N ASN A 77 -32.70 36.55 14.94
CA ASN A 77 -32.75 35.40 15.85
C ASN A 77 -33.53 35.71 17.13
N ALA A 78 -33.48 36.96 17.63
CA ALA A 78 -34.27 37.40 18.78
C ALA A 78 -35.79 37.44 18.50
N LYS A 79 -36.21 37.57 17.24
CA LYS A 79 -37.62 37.57 16.81
C LYS A 79 -38.19 36.16 16.56
N ALA A 80 -37.37 35.11 16.59
CA ALA A 80 -37.75 33.76 16.16
C ALA A 80 -38.03 32.74 17.29
N GLN A 81 -38.10 33.15 18.57
CA GLN A 81 -38.46 32.24 19.68
C GLN A 81 -39.93 32.40 20.12
N PRO A 82 -40.76 31.33 20.07
CA PRO A 82 -42.03 31.28 20.78
C PRO A 82 -41.82 30.92 22.26
N SER A 83 -42.64 31.51 23.12
CA SER A 83 -42.66 31.37 24.58
C SER A 83 -42.92 29.94 25.06
N GLN A 84 -42.08 29.42 25.97
CA GLN A 84 -42.46 28.39 26.94
C GLN A 84 -41.95 28.72 28.35
N THR A 85 -42.86 28.57 29.30
CA THR A 85 -42.83 28.92 30.73
C THR A 85 -41.99 27.93 31.57
N PRO A 86 -41.48 28.31 32.77
CA PRO A 86 -40.41 27.59 33.46
C PRO A 86 -40.92 26.70 34.63
N ALA A 87 -40.19 25.61 34.93
CA ALA A 87 -40.38 24.81 36.14
C ALA A 87 -39.04 24.41 36.81
N VAL A 88 -38.69 25.17 37.86
CA VAL A 88 -38.20 24.85 39.22
C VAL A 88 -37.32 23.60 39.50
N HIS A 89 -36.16 23.85 40.12
CA HIS A 89 -35.23 22.94 40.82
C HIS A 89 -35.71 22.52 42.23
N PRO A 90 -35.19 21.41 42.81
CA PRO A 90 -34.26 21.58 43.95
C PRO A 90 -33.14 20.51 44.10
N SER A 91 -32.13 20.86 44.92
CA SER A 91 -30.88 20.13 45.27
C SER A 91 -31.01 19.24 46.55
N PRO A 92 -29.93 18.83 47.27
CA PRO A 92 -29.40 17.45 47.35
C PRO A 92 -29.40 16.82 48.77
N LYS A 93 -29.15 15.50 48.93
CA LYS A 93 -28.87 14.86 50.25
C LYS A 93 -27.80 13.73 50.24
N LYS A 94 -27.23 13.53 51.44
CA LYS A 94 -25.98 12.88 51.90
C LYS A 94 -26.07 11.34 52.16
N THR A 95 -24.87 10.72 52.17
CA THR A 95 -24.29 9.42 52.70
C THR A 95 -24.96 8.74 53.93
N PRO A 96 -24.69 7.45 54.36
CA PRO A 96 -23.35 6.78 54.57
C PRO A 96 -23.32 5.18 54.51
N PRO A 97 -22.44 4.39 55.20
CA PRO A 97 -21.47 3.40 54.63
C PRO A 97 -21.67 1.92 55.10
N PRO A 98 -20.72 0.97 54.85
CA PRO A 98 -20.10 0.32 56.03
C PRO A 98 -18.63 -0.17 55.87
N THR A 99 -18.08 -0.56 57.02
CA THR A 99 -16.70 -0.91 57.41
C THR A 99 -16.41 -2.42 57.52
N SER A 100 -15.11 -2.75 57.53
CA SER A 100 -14.38 -3.69 58.43
C SER A 100 -13.84 -5.05 57.91
N ASP A 101 -12.58 -5.26 58.30
CA ASP A 101 -11.68 -6.41 58.12
C ASP A 101 -12.06 -7.70 58.87
N LYS A 102 -11.53 -8.87 58.44
CA LYS A 102 -10.52 -9.66 59.20
C LYS A 102 -10.07 -10.98 58.52
N LYS A 103 -8.81 -11.30 58.85
CA LYS A 103 -7.86 -12.39 58.50
C LYS A 103 -8.30 -13.83 58.82
N HIS A 104 -7.67 -14.83 58.17
CA HIS A 104 -7.06 -16.01 58.82
C HIS A 104 -6.00 -16.72 57.93
N THR A 105 -5.17 -17.57 58.54
CA THR A 105 -3.73 -17.80 58.24
C THR A 105 -3.40 -19.28 57.96
N VAL A 106 -2.48 -19.53 57.02
CA VAL A 106 -1.45 -20.61 56.78
C VAL A 106 -1.45 -21.93 57.59
N ILE A 107 -1.21 -23.08 56.91
CA ILE A 107 -0.32 -24.23 57.30
C ILE A 107 0.32 -24.89 56.03
N SER A 108 1.48 -25.55 56.19
CA SER A 108 2.58 -25.85 55.26
C SER A 108 2.94 -27.35 55.01
N LYS A 109 3.39 -27.70 53.77
CA LYS A 109 4.50 -28.62 53.26
C LYS A 109 4.64 -30.10 53.79
N PRO A 110 5.50 -31.05 53.24
CA PRO A 110 6.57 -31.00 52.19
C PRO A 110 6.77 -32.23 51.21
N ASP A 111 7.71 -32.06 50.23
CA ASP A 111 8.70 -33.01 49.60
C ASP A 111 8.27 -34.22 48.69
N LYS A 112 8.96 -34.72 47.62
CA LYS A 112 10.33 -34.60 47.01
C LYS A 112 10.48 -35.41 45.66
N LYS A 113 11.56 -35.13 44.88
CA LYS A 113 12.25 -35.89 43.75
C LYS A 113 11.63 -35.83 42.32
N GLY A 114 12.33 -35.68 41.18
CA GLY A 114 13.74 -35.45 40.81
C GLY A 114 13.97 -35.48 39.27
N GLN A 115 14.85 -34.60 38.75
CA GLN A 115 15.69 -34.65 37.51
C GLN A 115 15.07 -34.57 36.07
N PRO A 116 15.85 -34.11 35.04
CA PRO A 116 15.54 -32.89 34.29
C PRO A 116 15.07 -33.10 32.83
N ALA A 117 14.19 -32.23 32.34
CA ALA A 117 13.81 -32.13 30.94
C ALA A 117 14.04 -30.70 30.40
N LEU A 118 14.57 -30.65 29.18
CA LEU A 118 14.97 -29.48 28.39
C LEU A 118 13.92 -28.33 28.42
N ALA A 119 14.33 -27.18 28.94
CA ALA A 119 13.48 -25.99 29.04
C ALA A 119 13.21 -25.39 27.65
N ARG A 120 11.95 -25.43 27.23
CA ARG A 120 11.40 -24.61 26.15
C ARG A 120 11.19 -23.19 26.67
N ARG A 121 11.40 -22.20 25.80
CA ARG A 121 11.10 -20.78 26.01
C ARG A 121 9.58 -20.58 26.16
N GLU A 122 9.12 -20.23 27.36
CA GLU A 122 7.84 -19.56 27.62
C GLU A 122 8.12 -18.38 28.60
N ASP A 123 7.53 -17.21 28.32
CA ASP A 123 6.93 -16.24 29.28
C ASP A 123 7.18 -14.74 29.02
N LEU A 124 6.14 -14.11 28.47
CA LEU A 124 5.54 -12.83 28.89
C LEU A 124 4.31 -13.17 29.78
N PRO A 125 3.79 -12.27 30.64
CA PRO A 125 3.20 -12.61 31.94
C PRO A 125 1.86 -13.41 31.87
N PRO A 126 1.52 -14.18 32.93
CA PRO A 126 0.35 -15.06 32.94
C PRO A 126 -0.94 -14.26 33.05
N ARG A 127 -1.90 -14.56 32.17
CA ARG A 127 -3.26 -14.00 32.18
C ARG A 127 -4.24 -15.06 32.68
N LYS A 128 -5.09 -14.68 33.64
CA LYS A 128 -6.20 -15.50 34.16
C LYS A 128 -7.17 -15.85 33.03
N ILE A 129 -7.66 -17.10 33.09
CA ILE A 129 -8.47 -17.82 32.10
C ILE A 129 -9.81 -17.11 31.87
N ASN A 130 -10.13 -16.80 30.61
CA ASN A 130 -11.46 -16.46 30.07
C ASN A 130 -11.46 -16.81 28.56
N GLU A 131 -12.61 -17.20 28.03
CA GLU A 131 -12.88 -17.96 26.79
C GLU A 131 -12.36 -17.42 25.43
N ASP A 132 -11.51 -16.37 25.40
CA ASP A 132 -10.87 -15.81 24.20
C ASP A 132 -9.53 -16.49 23.81
N THR A 133 -9.07 -17.49 24.57
CA THR A 133 -7.72 -18.07 24.43
C THR A 133 -7.55 -19.14 23.34
N ASP A 134 -8.63 -19.60 22.71
CA ASP A 134 -8.55 -20.63 21.65
C ASP A 134 -8.09 -20.08 20.29
N LEU A 135 -7.96 -18.77 20.14
CA LEU A 135 -7.50 -18.15 18.89
C LEU A 135 -6.00 -18.41 18.63
N PHE A 136 -5.19 -18.60 19.67
CA PHE A 136 -3.73 -18.63 19.57
C PHE A 136 -3.18 -20.03 19.79
N GLY A 137 -3.46 -20.92 18.85
CA GLY A 137 -3.00 -22.29 18.92
C GLY A 137 -1.48 -22.41 19.12
N LYS A 138 -1.07 -23.32 20.02
CA LYS A 138 0.27 -23.91 19.96
C LYS A 138 0.39 -24.65 18.61
N LYS A 139 1.61 -24.94 18.15
CA LYS A 139 1.83 -25.75 16.93
C LYS A 139 0.94 -27.01 16.97
N GLY A 140 0.05 -27.17 15.99
CA GLY A 140 -0.93 -28.27 15.92
C GLY A 140 -2.29 -28.01 16.58
N THR A 141 -2.60 -26.76 16.96
CA THR A 141 -3.95 -26.36 17.46
C THR A 141 -4.44 -25.04 16.84
N LEU A 142 -3.98 -24.68 15.64
CA LEU A 142 -4.38 -23.42 14.97
C LEU A 142 -5.86 -23.47 14.63
N ARG A 143 -6.61 -22.43 15.01
CA ARG A 143 -8.00 -22.24 14.59
C ARG A 143 -8.32 -20.74 14.41
N VAL A 144 -8.08 -20.22 13.22
CA VAL A 144 -8.29 -18.80 12.91
C VAL A 144 -9.67 -18.61 12.29
N PRO A 145 -10.59 -17.81 12.88
CA PRO A 145 -11.88 -17.55 12.29
C PRO A 145 -11.76 -16.65 11.06
N LEU A 146 -12.43 -17.06 9.99
CA LEU A 146 -12.62 -16.31 8.76
C LEU A 146 -14.11 -15.94 8.67
N GLN A 147 -14.44 -14.66 8.82
CA GLN A 147 -15.81 -14.20 8.59
C GLN A 147 -15.96 -13.78 7.14
N VAL A 148 -16.61 -14.62 6.33
CA VAL A 148 -16.93 -14.31 4.95
C VAL A 148 -18.21 -13.48 4.93
N LYS A 149 -18.08 -12.24 4.45
CA LYS A 149 -19.13 -11.24 4.42
C LYS A 149 -19.58 -11.01 2.98
N GLU A 150 -20.85 -11.26 2.70
CA GLU A 150 -21.50 -11.00 1.42
C GLU A 150 -21.62 -9.48 1.21
N THR A 151 -21.30 -9.01 0.00
CA THR A 151 -21.18 -7.58 -0.27
C THR A 151 -22.12 -7.08 -1.34
N ALA A 152 -22.55 -7.90 -2.29
CA ALA A 152 -23.38 -7.52 -3.43
C ALA A 152 -24.88 -7.46 -3.14
N GLY A 153 -25.34 -7.91 -1.96
CA GLY A 153 -26.76 -7.97 -1.60
C GLY A 153 -27.49 -9.14 -2.26
N VAL A 154 -26.76 -10.18 -2.69
CA VAL A 154 -27.29 -11.36 -3.39
C VAL A 154 -26.76 -12.64 -2.76
N VAL A 155 -27.48 -13.75 -2.90
CA VAL A 155 -27.01 -15.04 -2.36
C VAL A 155 -25.80 -15.51 -3.17
N VAL A 156 -24.72 -15.86 -2.47
CA VAL A 156 -23.51 -16.37 -3.09
C VAL A 156 -23.35 -17.86 -2.81
N LYS A 157 -23.28 -18.66 -3.88
CA LYS A 157 -23.13 -20.13 -3.80
C LYS A 157 -21.76 -20.58 -4.32
N SER A 158 -20.92 -21.04 -3.41
CA SER A 158 -19.57 -21.55 -3.67
C SER A 158 -18.73 -20.64 -4.57
N TYR A 159 -18.81 -19.31 -4.46
CA TYR A 159 -18.07 -18.41 -5.36
C TYR A 159 -16.58 -18.32 -4.97
N PRO A 160 -15.62 -18.37 -5.90
CA PRO A 160 -14.21 -18.34 -5.56
C PRO A 160 -13.80 -17.01 -4.92
N ILE A 161 -13.21 -17.06 -3.74
CA ILE A 161 -12.59 -15.90 -3.09
C ILE A 161 -11.15 -16.20 -2.72
N THR A 162 -10.37 -15.12 -2.56
CA THR A 162 -9.01 -15.16 -2.03
C THR A 162 -8.98 -14.45 -0.69
N THR A 163 -8.25 -14.99 0.28
CA THR A 163 -7.96 -14.29 1.54
C THR A 163 -6.52 -14.54 1.95
N VAL A 164 -5.89 -13.57 2.60
CA VAL A 164 -4.52 -13.66 3.06
C VAL A 164 -4.51 -13.59 4.59
N VAL A 165 -3.92 -14.60 5.22
CA VAL A 165 -3.86 -14.76 6.67
C VAL A 165 -2.42 -14.59 7.14
N PRO A 166 -2.10 -13.59 7.99
CA PRO A 166 -0.80 -13.51 8.62
C PRO A 166 -0.63 -14.69 9.59
N LEU A 167 0.58 -15.21 9.68
CA LEU A 167 0.94 -16.30 10.58
C LEU A 167 2.06 -15.86 11.54
N PRO A 168 2.06 -16.38 12.78
CA PRO A 168 3.11 -16.07 13.74
C PRO A 168 4.47 -16.61 13.27
N LEU A 169 5.51 -15.82 13.53
CA LEU A 169 6.90 -16.19 13.29
C LEU A 169 7.25 -17.55 13.94
N GLY A 170 7.99 -18.38 13.20
CA GLY A 170 8.60 -19.62 13.69
C GLY A 170 7.67 -20.80 13.89
N GLN A 171 6.36 -20.65 13.65
CA GLN A 171 5.41 -21.73 13.91
C GLN A 171 5.15 -22.62 12.68
N TYR A 172 4.94 -22.02 11.50
CA TYR A 172 4.50 -22.74 10.29
C TYR A 172 5.51 -22.57 9.16
N HIS A 173 6.03 -23.68 8.62
CA HIS A 173 7.05 -23.65 7.55
C HIS A 173 6.56 -24.19 6.20
N ASN A 174 5.46 -24.95 6.20
CA ASN A 174 4.84 -25.53 5.02
C ASN A 174 3.31 -25.46 5.14
N THR A 175 2.61 -25.78 4.06
CA THR A 175 1.14 -25.65 3.96
C THR A 175 0.38 -26.97 4.13
N LYS A 176 1.08 -28.10 4.35
CA LYS A 176 0.50 -29.45 4.23
C LYS A 176 -0.58 -29.75 5.27
N ALA A 177 -0.43 -29.19 6.46
CA ALA A 177 -1.32 -29.46 7.59
C ALA A 177 -2.56 -28.55 7.63
N PHE A 178 -2.60 -27.50 6.80
CA PHE A 178 -3.72 -26.58 6.78
C PHE A 178 -4.94 -27.17 6.07
N ARG A 179 -6.12 -26.89 6.63
CA ARG A 179 -7.42 -27.07 5.98
C ARG A 179 -8.36 -25.92 6.32
N ILE A 180 -9.40 -25.75 5.50
CA ILE A 180 -10.52 -24.87 5.84
C ILE A 180 -11.64 -25.74 6.35
N ILE A 181 -12.25 -25.36 7.46
CA ILE A 181 -13.47 -25.98 7.97
C ILE A 181 -14.59 -24.95 8.05
N ASP A 182 -15.83 -25.39 7.88
CA ASP A 182 -16.99 -24.57 8.20
C ASP A 182 -17.34 -24.62 9.70
N SER A 183 -18.50 -24.09 10.06
CA SER A 183 -18.97 -24.10 11.45
C SER A 183 -19.47 -25.46 11.93
N ALA A 184 -19.78 -26.40 11.03
CA ALA A 184 -20.10 -27.79 11.37
C ALA A 184 -18.83 -28.65 11.58
N GLY A 185 -17.67 -28.16 11.14
CA GLY A 185 -16.39 -28.87 11.22
C GLY A 185 -16.03 -29.61 9.93
N ASP A 186 -16.86 -29.47 8.89
CA ASP A 186 -16.66 -30.11 7.60
C ASP A 186 -15.54 -29.43 6.82
N THR A 187 -14.69 -30.22 6.19
CA THR A 187 -13.57 -29.69 5.39
C THR A 187 -14.09 -29.08 4.10
N ILE A 188 -13.73 -27.82 3.85
CA ILE A 188 -14.03 -27.10 2.62
C ILE A 188 -12.84 -27.18 1.66
N PRO A 189 -13.08 -27.52 0.38
CA PRO A 189 -12.09 -27.42 -0.68
C PRO A 189 -11.35 -26.08 -0.68
N ALA A 190 -10.03 -26.16 -0.46
CA ALA A 190 -9.17 -25.00 -0.42
C ALA A 190 -7.84 -25.22 -1.17
N GLN A 191 -7.11 -24.16 -1.42
CA GLN A 191 -5.76 -24.18 -1.96
C GLN A 191 -4.92 -23.13 -1.24
N PHE A 192 -3.70 -23.49 -0.87
CA PHE A 192 -2.82 -22.69 -0.03
C PHE A 192 -1.56 -22.29 -0.77
N ASN A 193 -1.33 -20.99 -0.90
CA ASN A 193 -0.15 -20.42 -1.51
C ASN A 193 0.59 -19.55 -0.50
N ILE A 194 1.92 -19.53 -0.56
CA ILE A 194 2.73 -18.69 0.33
C ILE A 194 2.92 -17.34 -0.34
N VAL A 195 2.43 -16.29 0.32
CA VAL A 195 2.61 -14.90 -0.16
C VAL A 195 4.04 -14.45 0.09
N ASN A 196 4.51 -14.62 1.33
CA ASN A 196 5.89 -14.37 1.71
C ASN A 196 6.29 -15.11 2.99
N ARG A 197 7.58 -15.02 3.32
CA ARG A 197 8.22 -15.66 4.47
C ARG A 197 8.99 -14.65 5.29
N TRP A 198 9.39 -15.07 6.48
CA TRP A 198 10.42 -14.39 7.27
C TRP A 198 11.82 -14.73 6.73
N TRP A 199 12.11 -14.28 5.51
CA TRP A 199 13.27 -14.64 4.69
C TRP A 199 14.62 -14.52 5.42
N ALA A 200 14.87 -13.37 6.06
CA ALA A 200 16.10 -13.08 6.82
C ALA A 200 16.04 -13.55 8.29
N ARG A 201 15.07 -14.39 8.66
CA ARG A 201 14.98 -15.00 9.99
C ARG A 201 14.96 -16.51 9.86
N ASP A 202 13.93 -17.17 10.36
CA ASP A 202 13.75 -18.63 10.37
C ASP A 202 13.07 -19.19 9.11
N ASN A 203 12.75 -18.33 8.13
CA ASN A 203 12.08 -18.70 6.88
C ASN A 203 10.68 -19.34 7.08
N SER A 204 10.04 -19.14 8.24
CA SER A 204 8.65 -19.52 8.45
C SER A 204 7.73 -18.71 7.54
N ILE A 205 6.53 -19.23 7.26
CA ILE A 205 5.50 -18.54 6.50
C ILE A 205 5.09 -17.29 7.30
N ARG A 206 5.05 -16.14 6.61
CA ARG A 206 4.64 -14.86 7.19
C ARG A 206 3.20 -14.53 6.82
N HIS A 207 2.84 -14.69 5.54
CA HIS A 207 1.46 -14.57 5.07
C HIS A 207 1.09 -15.77 4.19
N LEU A 208 -0.07 -16.35 4.47
CA LEU A 208 -0.65 -17.50 3.78
C LEU A 208 -1.85 -17.03 2.95
N MET A 209 -1.82 -17.21 1.64
CA MET A 209 -2.97 -17.02 0.77
C MET A 209 -3.81 -18.29 0.70
N ILE A 210 -5.12 -18.13 0.82
CA ILE A 210 -6.12 -19.19 0.83
C ILE A 210 -7.12 -18.90 -0.28
N ASN A 211 -7.27 -19.85 -1.20
CA ASN A 211 -8.29 -19.83 -2.25
C ASN A 211 -9.33 -20.89 -1.96
N PHE A 212 -10.59 -20.50 -1.76
CA PHE A 212 -11.69 -21.42 -1.49
C PHE A 212 -13.01 -20.84 -2.00
N GLN A 213 -14.07 -21.65 -1.98
CA GLN A 213 -15.35 -21.36 -2.60
C GLN A 213 -16.49 -21.37 -1.56
N PRO A 214 -16.66 -20.33 -0.74
CA PRO A 214 -17.69 -20.26 0.29
C PRO A 214 -19.11 -20.05 -0.27
N THR A 215 -20.09 -20.40 0.56
CA THR A 215 -21.50 -20.06 0.38
C THR A 215 -21.92 -19.12 1.49
N VAL A 216 -22.59 -18.03 1.15
CA VAL A 216 -23.06 -17.03 2.10
C VAL A 216 -24.41 -16.46 1.65
N SER A 217 -25.31 -16.22 2.61
CA SER A 217 -26.60 -15.58 2.34
C SER A 217 -26.42 -14.12 1.93
N ALA A 218 -27.45 -13.54 1.30
CA ALA A 218 -27.43 -12.14 0.91
C ALA A 218 -27.31 -11.22 2.14
N PHE A 219 -26.55 -10.14 1.99
CA PHE A 219 -26.58 -9.02 2.93
C PHE A 219 -27.88 -8.22 2.76
N SER A 220 -28.72 -8.26 3.79
CA SER A 220 -30.00 -7.53 3.88
C SER A 220 -30.02 -6.48 4.99
N GLY A 221 -28.94 -6.37 5.76
CA GLY A 221 -28.83 -5.46 6.89
C GLY A 221 -27.71 -5.88 7.85
N GLN A 222 -27.45 -5.04 8.85
CA GLN A 222 -26.40 -5.30 9.83
C GLN A 222 -26.53 -6.69 10.47
N GLY A 223 -25.45 -7.47 10.43
CA GLY A 223 -25.41 -8.82 11.01
C GLY A 223 -25.96 -9.93 10.12
N THR A 224 -26.44 -9.63 8.91
CA THR A 224 -26.82 -10.64 7.91
C THR A 224 -25.75 -10.80 6.82
N GLY A 225 -25.86 -11.83 5.99
CA GLY A 225 -24.88 -12.15 4.95
C GLY A 225 -23.47 -12.44 5.47
N ILE A 226 -23.38 -13.20 6.57
CA ILE A 226 -22.11 -13.58 7.20
C ILE A 226 -22.07 -15.11 7.31
N ALA A 227 -21.03 -15.71 6.75
CA ALA A 227 -20.69 -17.12 6.93
C ALA A 227 -19.36 -17.25 7.66
N ARG A 228 -19.26 -18.20 8.60
CA ARG A 228 -18.04 -18.41 9.39
C ARG A 228 -17.33 -19.70 8.97
N TYR A 229 -16.07 -19.54 8.62
CA TYR A 229 -15.12 -20.60 8.34
C TYR A 229 -13.93 -20.49 9.27
N TYR A 230 -13.06 -21.49 9.27
CA TYR A 230 -11.83 -21.47 10.06
C TYR A 230 -10.65 -22.01 9.25
N LEU A 231 -9.50 -21.33 9.32
CA LEU A 231 -8.21 -21.93 8.98
C LEU A 231 -7.77 -22.81 10.15
N GLN A 232 -7.63 -24.10 9.90
CA GLN A 232 -7.30 -25.12 10.89
C GLN A 232 -5.93 -25.75 10.59
N ASP A 233 -5.12 -25.96 11.63
CA ASP A 233 -4.01 -26.93 11.64
C ASP A 233 -4.23 -27.91 12.80
N ASP A 234 -4.75 -29.08 12.45
CA ASP A 234 -4.91 -30.26 13.30
C ASP A 234 -4.17 -31.47 12.70
N SER A 235 -3.20 -31.22 11.82
CA SER A 235 -2.45 -32.23 11.05
C SER A 235 -3.27 -33.12 10.10
N ALA A 236 -4.59 -32.94 9.98
CA ALA A 236 -5.39 -33.67 9.00
C ALA A 236 -5.08 -33.24 7.56
N GLY A 237 -4.67 -31.97 7.39
CA GLY A 237 -4.39 -31.39 6.08
C GLY A 237 -5.62 -31.32 5.19
N ASN A 238 -5.39 -30.92 3.94
CA ASN A 238 -6.46 -30.73 2.96
C ASN A 238 -6.43 -31.81 1.88
N THR A 239 -7.31 -32.80 2.00
CA THR A 239 -7.47 -33.90 1.03
C THR A 239 -8.71 -33.65 0.16
N THR A 240 -8.62 -32.69 -0.75
CA THR A 240 -9.73 -32.34 -1.66
C THR A 240 -9.61 -33.09 -2.98
N LYS A 241 -10.62 -33.88 -3.34
CA LYS A 241 -10.80 -34.38 -4.71
C LYS A 241 -11.20 -33.21 -5.62
N THR A 242 -10.64 -33.14 -6.82
CA THR A 242 -10.95 -32.07 -7.77
C THR A 242 -11.25 -32.61 -9.16
N PRO A 243 -12.24 -32.05 -9.88
CA PRO A 243 -12.36 -32.25 -11.32
C PRO A 243 -11.33 -31.44 -12.12
N LEU A 244 -10.67 -30.46 -11.49
CA LEU A 244 -9.78 -29.52 -12.14
C LEU A 244 -8.52 -30.24 -12.63
N LYS A 245 -8.29 -30.23 -13.93
CA LYS A 245 -7.14 -30.87 -14.59
C LYS A 245 -6.45 -29.85 -15.49
N VAL A 246 -5.13 -29.83 -15.48
CA VAL A 246 -4.32 -29.07 -16.43
C VAL A 246 -3.27 -29.99 -17.06
N LYS A 247 -3.15 -29.92 -18.39
CA LYS A 247 -2.13 -30.64 -19.16
C LYS A 247 -1.41 -29.66 -20.08
N GLN A 248 -0.09 -29.61 -20.00
CA GLN A 248 0.74 -28.79 -20.89
C GLN A 248 1.57 -29.67 -21.83
N THR A 249 1.66 -29.23 -23.08
CA THR A 249 2.59 -29.73 -24.10
C THR A 249 3.49 -28.59 -24.59
N SER A 250 4.34 -28.83 -25.60
CA SER A 250 5.12 -27.75 -26.22
C SER A 250 4.24 -26.69 -26.90
N ASN A 251 3.07 -27.07 -27.43
CA ASN A 251 2.24 -26.22 -28.27
C ASN A 251 0.92 -25.78 -27.61
N LEU A 252 0.42 -26.52 -26.62
CA LEU A 252 -0.93 -26.35 -26.09
C LEU A 252 -0.96 -26.53 -24.57
N ILE A 253 -1.77 -25.72 -23.90
CA ILE A 253 -2.23 -25.96 -22.52
C ILE A 253 -3.72 -26.31 -22.59
N THR A 254 -4.13 -27.40 -21.97
CA THR A 254 -5.54 -27.83 -21.87
C THR A 254 -5.96 -27.83 -20.42
N VAL A 255 -7.10 -27.23 -20.11
CA VAL A 255 -7.68 -27.18 -18.78
C VAL A 255 -9.09 -27.73 -18.80
N ILE A 256 -9.45 -28.54 -17.80
CA ILE A 256 -10.82 -29.03 -17.56
C ILE A 256 -11.21 -28.61 -16.15
N THR A 257 -12.33 -27.91 -15.96
CA THR A 257 -12.81 -27.44 -14.64
C THR A 257 -13.82 -28.37 -13.97
N GLY A 258 -14.29 -29.39 -14.68
CA GLY A 258 -15.59 -30.02 -14.44
C GLY A 258 -16.49 -29.66 -15.61
N PRO A 259 -17.28 -28.58 -15.53
CA PRO A 259 -18.23 -28.21 -16.59
C PRO A 259 -17.58 -27.61 -17.86
N ILE A 260 -16.31 -27.19 -17.82
CA ILE A 260 -15.64 -26.56 -18.97
C ILE A 260 -14.38 -27.32 -19.34
N LYS A 261 -14.14 -27.47 -20.65
CA LYS A 261 -12.81 -27.74 -21.22
C LYS A 261 -12.38 -26.56 -22.07
N PHE A 262 -11.14 -26.10 -21.92
CA PHE A 262 -10.59 -25.10 -22.83
C PHE A 262 -9.12 -25.35 -23.17
N THR A 263 -8.65 -24.72 -24.24
CA THR A 263 -7.26 -24.78 -24.70
C THR A 263 -6.66 -23.40 -24.88
N VAL A 264 -5.36 -23.29 -24.60
CA VAL A 264 -4.51 -22.12 -24.88
C VAL A 264 -3.41 -22.57 -25.84
N ASP A 265 -3.41 -22.00 -27.06
CA ASP A 265 -2.37 -22.27 -28.06
C ASP A 265 -1.16 -21.35 -27.83
N LYS A 266 0.03 -21.97 -27.72
CA LYS A 266 1.29 -21.28 -27.40
C LYS A 266 1.97 -20.65 -28.61
N LYS A 267 1.53 -20.98 -29.82
CA LYS A 267 2.02 -20.45 -31.10
C LYS A 267 1.08 -19.41 -31.69
N LYS A 268 -0.22 -19.55 -31.41
CA LYS A 268 -1.29 -18.63 -31.80
C LYS A 268 -2.04 -18.21 -30.55
N PHE A 269 -1.49 -17.25 -29.81
CA PHE A 269 -2.05 -16.86 -28.52
C PHE A 269 -3.40 -16.15 -28.65
N ASN A 270 -4.46 -16.94 -28.70
CA ASN A 270 -5.87 -16.51 -28.81
C ASN A 270 -6.52 -16.21 -27.45
N ILE A 271 -5.73 -16.15 -26.36
CA ILE A 271 -6.16 -16.21 -24.95
C ILE A 271 -6.91 -17.52 -24.65
N LEU A 272 -8.12 -17.70 -25.19
CA LEU A 272 -8.85 -18.96 -25.24
C LEU A 272 -8.94 -19.41 -26.71
N ASP A 273 -8.22 -20.48 -27.07
CA ASP A 273 -8.23 -21.00 -28.44
C ASP A 273 -9.54 -21.74 -28.75
N LYS A 274 -9.97 -22.62 -27.85
CA LYS A 274 -11.25 -23.36 -27.96
C LYS A 274 -11.85 -23.54 -26.58
N VAL A 275 -13.17 -23.52 -26.49
CA VAL A 275 -13.92 -23.76 -25.25
C VAL A 275 -15.12 -24.66 -25.53
N TRP A 276 -15.33 -25.65 -24.66
CA TRP A 276 -16.48 -26.53 -24.61
C TRP A 276 -17.14 -26.43 -23.24
N PHE A 277 -18.47 -26.46 -23.22
CA PHE A 277 -19.28 -26.51 -22.01
C PHE A 277 -20.06 -27.82 -22.00
N ASP A 278 -19.77 -28.68 -21.01
CA ASP A 278 -20.44 -29.97 -20.84
C ASP A 278 -21.89 -29.73 -20.39
N GLN A 279 -22.79 -29.65 -21.36
CA GLN A 279 -24.17 -29.26 -21.14
C GLN A 279 -25.01 -30.44 -20.65
N ASN A 280 -24.69 -31.64 -21.13
CA ASN A 280 -25.41 -32.87 -20.79
C ASN A 280 -24.87 -33.54 -19.50
N GLN A 281 -23.78 -33.02 -18.93
CA GLN A 281 -23.12 -33.47 -17.71
C GLN A 281 -22.57 -34.90 -17.80
N ASP A 282 -22.23 -35.36 -19.00
CA ASP A 282 -21.68 -36.71 -19.23
C ASP A 282 -20.15 -36.78 -19.11
N ASN A 283 -19.50 -35.65 -18.78
CA ASN A 283 -18.06 -35.46 -18.68
C ASN A 283 -17.29 -35.70 -19.99
N LYS A 284 -17.99 -35.66 -21.12
CA LYS A 284 -17.38 -35.54 -22.45
C LYS A 284 -17.52 -34.10 -22.93
N PHE A 285 -16.82 -33.81 -24.01
CA PHE A 285 -16.69 -32.46 -24.56
C PHE A 285 -16.73 -32.57 -26.08
N ASP A 286 -17.91 -32.92 -26.58
CA ASP A 286 -18.17 -33.22 -27.99
C ASP A 286 -18.21 -31.94 -28.84
N ASP A 287 -18.12 -32.07 -30.16
CA ASP A 287 -18.04 -30.88 -31.03
C ASP A 287 -19.31 -30.00 -30.99
N SER A 288 -20.46 -30.59 -30.66
CA SER A 288 -21.75 -29.91 -30.44
C SER A 288 -21.72 -28.98 -29.21
N GLU A 289 -20.88 -29.27 -28.22
CA GLU A 289 -20.74 -28.53 -26.96
C GLU A 289 -19.72 -27.39 -27.03
N LYS A 290 -19.06 -27.25 -28.19
CA LYS A 290 -18.08 -26.19 -28.42
C LYS A 290 -18.80 -24.85 -28.54
N ILE A 291 -18.41 -23.88 -27.70
CA ILE A 291 -18.92 -22.50 -27.72
C ILE A 291 -17.91 -21.56 -28.38
N ILE A 292 -16.61 -21.73 -28.16
CA ILE A 292 -15.56 -20.92 -28.81
C ILE A 292 -14.72 -21.82 -29.71
N TYR A 293 -14.55 -21.41 -30.96
CA TYR A 293 -13.67 -22.10 -31.92
C TYR A 293 -12.39 -21.31 -32.20
N SER A 294 -11.35 -22.05 -32.61
CA SER A 294 -10.05 -21.47 -32.92
C SER A 294 -10.12 -20.55 -34.13
N ASN A 295 -9.64 -19.33 -33.97
CA ASN A 295 -9.53 -18.36 -35.04
C ASN A 295 -8.36 -17.41 -34.76
N GLN A 296 -7.64 -17.01 -35.80
CA GLN A 296 -6.48 -16.13 -35.67
C GLN A 296 -6.81 -14.72 -35.19
N LYS A 297 -8.06 -14.26 -35.23
CA LYS A 297 -8.41 -12.94 -34.67
C LYS A 297 -9.15 -13.06 -33.33
N ASN A 298 -8.99 -14.18 -32.61
CA ASN A 298 -9.42 -14.27 -31.22
C ASN A 298 -8.31 -13.73 -30.30
N GLY A 299 -8.65 -13.36 -29.08
CA GLY A 299 -7.70 -12.80 -28.11
C GLY A 299 -7.54 -11.29 -28.27
N GLY A 300 -6.37 -10.76 -27.91
CA GLY A 300 -6.09 -9.32 -28.00
C GLY A 300 -6.00 -8.81 -29.44
N VAL A 301 -6.78 -7.77 -29.72
CA VAL A 301 -6.80 -7.02 -30.97
C VAL A 301 -6.56 -5.56 -30.65
N PHE A 302 -5.35 -5.08 -30.96
CA PHE A 302 -4.93 -3.70 -30.77
C PHE A 302 -4.97 -2.96 -32.11
N LEU A 303 -5.68 -1.82 -32.15
CA LEU A 303 -5.76 -0.93 -33.30
C LEU A 303 -4.89 0.29 -33.02
N GLY A 304 -3.73 0.37 -33.66
CA GLY A 304 -2.80 1.49 -33.52
C GLY A 304 -3.29 2.75 -34.27
N ARG A 305 -2.61 3.88 -34.05
CA ARG A 305 -3.00 5.18 -34.62
C ARG A 305 -2.82 5.33 -36.14
N LEU A 306 -2.08 4.41 -36.77
CA LEU A 306 -1.73 4.52 -38.19
C LEU A 306 -2.67 3.62 -39.00
N PRO A 307 -3.01 4.00 -40.24
CA PRO A 307 -3.74 3.10 -41.14
C PRO A 307 -3.05 1.73 -41.21
N ASP A 308 -3.85 0.68 -41.11
CA ASP A 308 -3.43 -0.73 -41.14
C ASP A 308 -2.53 -1.19 -39.97
N ASP A 309 -2.36 -0.40 -38.90
CA ASP A 309 -1.64 -0.82 -37.68
C ASP A 309 -2.50 -1.72 -36.77
N VAL A 310 -2.93 -2.86 -37.30
CA VAL A 310 -3.67 -3.88 -36.56
C VAL A 310 -2.69 -4.89 -36.00
N GLN A 311 -2.60 -4.98 -34.68
CA GLN A 311 -1.70 -5.88 -33.98
C GLN A 311 -2.51 -6.95 -33.26
N LEU A 312 -2.34 -8.21 -33.69
CA LEU A 312 -3.01 -9.37 -33.11
C LEU A 312 -2.08 -10.12 -32.16
N ASP A 313 -2.54 -10.40 -30.94
CA ASP A 313 -1.82 -11.22 -29.96
C ASP A 313 -1.49 -12.61 -30.51
N SER A 314 -2.43 -13.18 -31.28
CA SER A 314 -2.31 -14.47 -31.95
C SER A 314 -1.15 -14.54 -32.96
N SER A 315 -0.70 -13.38 -33.47
CA SER A 315 0.40 -13.27 -34.43
C SER A 315 1.75 -13.08 -33.73
N ARG A 316 1.78 -12.99 -32.40
CA ARG A 316 3.00 -12.83 -31.61
C ARG A 316 3.71 -14.18 -31.50
N ASN A 317 4.98 -14.20 -31.89
CA ASN A 317 5.84 -15.40 -31.82
C ASN A 317 6.75 -15.43 -30.58
N ASN A 318 6.68 -14.41 -29.73
CA ASN A 318 7.54 -14.23 -28.56
C ASN A 318 6.75 -14.20 -27.24
N VAL A 319 5.60 -14.88 -27.20
CA VAL A 319 4.77 -14.98 -25.99
C VAL A 319 5.39 -16.01 -25.05
N ALA A 320 5.70 -15.57 -23.83
CA ALA A 320 6.13 -16.45 -22.74
C ALA A 320 4.90 -16.99 -21.99
N PHE A 321 4.95 -18.24 -21.56
CA PHE A 321 3.86 -18.92 -20.85
C PHE A 321 4.35 -19.53 -19.55
N GLU A 322 3.56 -19.37 -18.49
CA GLU A 322 3.79 -19.96 -17.17
C GLU A 322 2.45 -20.46 -16.58
N ILE A 323 2.45 -21.63 -15.98
CA ILE A 323 1.35 -22.06 -15.08
C ILE A 323 1.75 -21.59 -13.69
N GLU A 324 1.24 -20.43 -13.26
CA GLU A 324 1.56 -19.82 -11.96
C GLU A 324 0.94 -20.61 -10.80
N GLU A 325 -0.23 -21.20 -11.03
CA GLU A 325 -0.93 -22.03 -10.04
C GLU A 325 -1.55 -23.26 -10.70
N SER A 326 -1.43 -24.42 -10.04
CA SER A 326 -2.12 -25.65 -10.40
C SER A 326 -2.47 -26.43 -9.14
N GLY A 327 -3.60 -26.09 -8.51
CA GLY A 327 -4.08 -26.79 -7.33
C GLY A 327 -5.55 -27.23 -7.45
N PRO A 328 -6.13 -27.73 -6.34
CA PRO A 328 -7.42 -28.41 -6.38
C PRO A 328 -8.62 -27.47 -6.56
N THR A 329 -8.46 -26.17 -6.31
CA THR A 329 -9.56 -25.20 -6.45
C THR A 329 -9.33 -24.23 -7.60
N ARG A 330 -8.08 -23.94 -7.97
CA ARG A 330 -7.74 -22.93 -8.98
C ARG A 330 -6.49 -23.29 -9.80
N VAL A 331 -6.58 -23.03 -11.10
CA VAL A 331 -5.46 -22.99 -12.03
C VAL A 331 -5.31 -21.55 -12.53
N VAL A 332 -4.07 -21.06 -12.61
CA VAL A 332 -3.74 -19.74 -13.17
C VAL A 332 -2.67 -19.90 -14.25
N ILE A 333 -2.99 -19.46 -15.46
CA ILE A 333 -2.04 -19.42 -16.59
C ILE A 333 -1.68 -17.97 -16.84
N ARG A 334 -0.39 -17.65 -16.84
CA ARG A 334 0.15 -16.38 -17.30
C ARG A 334 0.70 -16.52 -18.71
N ALA A 335 0.35 -15.57 -19.58
CA ALA A 335 0.97 -15.39 -20.88
C ALA A 335 1.41 -13.93 -21.04
N GLU A 336 2.62 -13.67 -21.55
CA GLU A 336 3.12 -12.29 -21.68
C GLU A 336 4.03 -12.08 -22.89
N ALA A 337 3.99 -10.87 -23.44
CA ALA A 337 4.90 -10.42 -24.47
C ALA A 337 5.22 -8.93 -24.28
N VAL A 338 6.51 -8.59 -24.16
CA VAL A 338 6.95 -7.21 -23.87
C VAL A 338 6.72 -6.24 -25.04
N THR A 339 6.50 -4.96 -24.70
CA THR A 339 6.44 -3.84 -25.64
C THR A 339 7.76 -3.72 -26.43
N LYS A 340 7.68 -3.41 -27.72
CA LYS A 340 8.87 -3.06 -28.54
C LYS A 340 8.66 -1.73 -29.25
N TYR A 341 9.53 -0.78 -28.99
CA TYR A 341 9.50 0.53 -29.64
C TYR A 341 10.68 0.68 -30.60
N PHE A 342 10.42 0.98 -31.88
CA PHE A 342 11.48 1.23 -32.86
C PHE A 342 11.55 2.71 -33.26
N ASN A 343 10.38 3.32 -33.50
CA ASN A 343 10.16 4.73 -33.79
C ASN A 343 8.65 5.03 -33.69
N THR A 344 8.25 6.28 -33.91
CA THR A 344 6.85 6.77 -33.82
C THR A 344 5.88 6.18 -34.85
N LYS A 345 6.36 5.37 -35.81
CA LYS A 345 5.55 4.64 -36.80
C LYS A 345 5.58 3.12 -36.60
N LYS A 346 6.37 2.61 -35.65
CA LYS A 346 6.51 1.19 -35.35
C LYS A 346 6.65 0.98 -33.85
N HIS A 347 5.49 0.90 -33.19
CA HIS A 347 5.35 0.69 -31.76
C HIS A 347 4.49 -0.55 -31.52
N LEU A 348 5.13 -1.66 -31.20
CA LEU A 348 4.46 -2.93 -30.94
C LEU A 348 4.05 -2.98 -29.48
N HIS A 349 2.74 -3.09 -29.22
CA HIS A 349 2.20 -3.10 -27.87
C HIS A 349 2.73 -4.31 -27.08
N GLY A 350 2.81 -4.14 -25.76
CA GLY A 350 3.09 -5.22 -24.84
C GLY A 350 1.83 -5.65 -24.12
N PHE A 351 1.81 -6.88 -23.63
CA PHE A 351 0.72 -7.37 -22.79
C PHE A 351 1.17 -8.43 -21.80
N ALA A 352 0.36 -8.59 -20.75
CA ALA A 352 0.33 -9.79 -19.93
C ALA A 352 -1.13 -10.18 -19.66
N VAL A 353 -1.40 -11.48 -19.67
CA VAL A 353 -2.75 -12.04 -19.45
C VAL A 353 -2.67 -13.09 -18.36
N ARG A 354 -3.63 -13.08 -17.43
CA ARG A 354 -3.87 -14.17 -16.49
C ARG A 354 -5.23 -14.79 -16.72
N ILE A 355 -5.25 -16.09 -16.96
CA ILE A 355 -6.46 -16.89 -17.14
C ILE A 355 -6.66 -17.72 -15.88
N PHE A 356 -7.76 -17.47 -15.17
CA PHE A 356 -8.11 -18.18 -13.95
C PHE A 356 -9.26 -19.16 -14.23
N ALA A 357 -9.03 -20.43 -13.91
CA ALA A 357 -10.00 -21.50 -14.02
C ALA A 357 -10.24 -22.13 -12.65
N TYR A 358 -11.50 -22.35 -12.30
CA TYR A 358 -11.90 -22.76 -10.95
C TYR A 358 -12.63 -24.10 -10.97
N ALA A 359 -12.38 -24.93 -9.97
CA ALA A 359 -13.01 -26.25 -9.86
C ALA A 359 -14.54 -26.14 -9.75
N ASN A 360 -15.25 -26.95 -10.54
CA ASN A 360 -16.71 -26.99 -10.64
C ASN A 360 -17.37 -25.66 -11.05
N LYS A 361 -16.63 -24.72 -11.65
CA LYS A 361 -17.21 -23.46 -12.10
C LYS A 361 -17.37 -23.41 -13.61
N PRO A 362 -18.56 -22.99 -14.09
CA PRO A 362 -18.85 -22.81 -15.49
C PRO A 362 -18.43 -21.39 -15.95
N PHE A 363 -17.37 -20.82 -15.38
CA PHE A 363 -16.83 -19.55 -15.83
C PHE A 363 -15.30 -19.53 -15.79
N ILE A 364 -14.72 -18.64 -16.60
CA ILE A 364 -13.29 -18.36 -16.67
C ILE A 364 -13.11 -16.86 -16.43
N LYS A 365 -12.22 -16.49 -15.50
CA LYS A 365 -11.81 -15.09 -15.30
C LYS A 365 -10.56 -14.80 -16.13
N ILE A 366 -10.50 -13.64 -16.75
CA ILE A 366 -9.37 -13.18 -17.55
C ILE A 366 -8.98 -11.79 -17.07
N ASP A 367 -7.74 -11.63 -16.62
CA ASP A 367 -7.15 -10.31 -16.43
C ASP A 367 -6.27 -10.02 -17.65
N TYR A 368 -6.50 -8.91 -18.32
CA TYR A 368 -5.68 -8.46 -19.44
C TYR A 368 -5.00 -7.15 -19.09
N GLN A 369 -3.68 -7.12 -19.18
CA GLN A 369 -2.86 -5.94 -18.99
C GLN A 369 -2.28 -5.47 -20.32
N LEU A 370 -2.62 -4.25 -20.74
CA LEU A 370 -1.93 -3.52 -21.81
C LEU A 370 -0.69 -2.83 -21.25
N GLN A 371 0.45 -2.92 -21.94
CA GLN A 371 1.74 -2.41 -21.47
C GLN A 371 2.38 -1.45 -22.48
N ASN A 372 2.87 -0.32 -21.98
CA ASN A 372 3.83 0.52 -22.68
C ASN A 372 5.13 0.65 -21.87
N SER A 373 6.09 -0.25 -22.04
CA SER A 373 7.38 -0.18 -21.31
C SER A 373 8.56 -0.78 -22.06
N ALA A 374 8.79 -0.29 -23.28
CA ALA A 374 9.81 -0.85 -24.17
C ALA A 374 11.24 -0.81 -23.56
N LYS A 375 11.91 -1.96 -23.50
CA LYS A 375 13.30 -2.09 -23.01
C LYS A 375 14.35 -2.00 -24.11
N ASN A 376 13.95 -2.07 -25.37
CA ASN A 376 14.86 -2.11 -26.52
C ASN A 376 15.36 -0.72 -26.95
N LYS A 377 14.98 0.33 -26.23
CA LYS A 377 15.42 1.72 -26.43
C LYS A 377 15.61 2.41 -25.08
N ILE A 378 16.58 3.31 -25.00
CA ILE A 378 16.82 4.16 -23.82
C ILE A 378 15.63 5.09 -23.59
N PHE A 379 15.17 5.75 -24.67
CA PHE A 379 13.99 6.60 -24.71
C PHE A 379 12.91 5.94 -25.56
N SER A 380 11.70 5.82 -25.02
CA SER A 380 10.52 5.34 -25.74
C SER A 380 9.55 6.52 -25.96
N TRP A 381 8.30 6.23 -26.27
CA TRP A 381 7.26 7.20 -26.56
C TRP A 381 5.92 6.72 -25.98
N PRO A 382 4.91 7.59 -25.81
CA PRO A 382 3.56 7.11 -25.53
C PRO A 382 3.09 6.11 -26.60
N LEU A 383 2.32 5.12 -26.16
CA LEU A 383 1.69 4.13 -27.03
C LEU A 383 0.31 4.68 -27.40
N TYR A 384 0.18 5.23 -28.60
CA TYR A 384 -1.08 5.76 -29.12
C TYR A 384 -1.88 4.70 -29.88
N PHE A 385 -3.20 4.69 -29.68
CA PHE A 385 -4.09 3.69 -30.27
C PHE A 385 -5.54 4.16 -30.34
N GLU A 386 -6.30 3.55 -31.22
CA GLU A 386 -7.73 3.79 -31.43
C GLU A 386 -8.56 2.82 -30.59
N ALA A 387 -8.14 1.56 -30.47
CA ALA A 387 -8.85 0.56 -29.69
C ALA A 387 -7.97 -0.57 -29.16
N MET A 388 -8.45 -1.20 -28.09
CA MET A 388 -7.94 -2.46 -27.57
C MET A 388 -9.12 -3.35 -27.19
N ASN A 389 -9.30 -4.44 -27.92
CA ASN A 389 -10.42 -5.37 -27.76
C ASN A 389 -9.94 -6.79 -27.42
N ILE A 390 -10.76 -7.54 -26.70
CA ILE A 390 -10.59 -8.99 -26.54
C ILE A 390 -11.74 -9.70 -27.25
N ASP A 391 -11.42 -10.36 -28.37
CA ASP A 391 -12.42 -10.90 -29.29
C ASP A 391 -12.51 -12.43 -29.18
N PHE A 392 -13.74 -12.97 -29.24
CA PHE A 392 -14.03 -14.40 -29.26
C PHE A 392 -15.10 -14.70 -30.31
N ARG A 393 -14.81 -15.62 -31.23
CA ARG A 393 -15.81 -16.12 -32.17
C ARG A 393 -16.61 -17.25 -31.58
N LEU A 394 -17.91 -17.05 -31.52
CA LEU A 394 -18.84 -17.99 -30.94
C LEU A 394 -19.36 -18.97 -31.99
N LYS A 395 -19.49 -20.23 -31.60
CA LYS A 395 -20.18 -21.29 -32.36
C LYS A 395 -21.61 -21.42 -31.81
N LEU A 396 -22.43 -20.45 -32.15
CA LEU A 396 -23.87 -20.40 -31.87
C LEU A 396 -24.65 -20.35 -33.19
N ASP A 397 -25.96 -20.47 -33.12
CA ASP A 397 -26.86 -20.28 -34.26
C ASP A 397 -26.66 -18.92 -34.96
N ASN A 398 -27.19 -18.79 -36.19
CA ASN A 398 -26.99 -17.60 -37.02
C ASN A 398 -27.56 -16.32 -36.42
N ASN A 399 -28.60 -16.40 -35.58
CA ASN A 399 -29.27 -15.24 -35.00
C ASN A 399 -29.63 -15.48 -33.52
N PRO A 400 -28.63 -15.60 -32.64
CA PRO A 400 -28.85 -15.92 -31.24
C PRO A 400 -29.57 -14.77 -30.51
N LYS A 401 -30.15 -15.09 -29.36
CA LYS A 401 -30.69 -14.12 -28.42
C LYS A 401 -29.55 -13.38 -27.75
N VAL A 402 -29.74 -12.07 -27.53
CA VAL A 402 -28.79 -11.19 -26.85
C VAL A 402 -29.50 -10.50 -25.69
N ARG A 403 -28.89 -10.56 -24.50
CA ARG A 403 -29.39 -9.91 -23.28
C ARG A 403 -28.32 -9.03 -22.67
N LEU A 404 -28.70 -7.85 -22.19
CA LEU A 404 -27.79 -6.84 -21.65
C LEU A 404 -28.34 -6.31 -20.33
N GLY A 405 -27.51 -6.32 -19.28
CA GLY A 405 -27.85 -5.76 -17.97
C GLY A 405 -27.82 -4.24 -17.99
N ILE A 406 -28.98 -3.61 -17.74
CA ILE A 406 -29.18 -2.16 -17.85
C ILE A 406 -29.22 -1.44 -16.48
N GLY A 407 -28.84 -2.14 -15.39
CA GLY A 407 -28.43 -1.55 -14.12
C GLY A 407 -29.53 -1.17 -13.13
N ASP A 408 -30.79 -1.29 -13.52
CA ASP A 408 -31.97 -1.06 -12.67
C ASP A 408 -32.62 -2.38 -12.20
N GLY A 409 -31.91 -3.50 -12.35
CA GLY A 409 -32.43 -4.84 -12.12
C GLY A 409 -33.20 -5.43 -13.30
N SER A 410 -33.26 -4.74 -14.44
CA SER A 410 -33.88 -5.24 -15.67
C SER A 410 -32.86 -5.53 -16.77
N ILE A 411 -33.36 -6.10 -17.87
CA ILE A 411 -32.58 -6.55 -19.02
C ILE A 411 -33.13 -5.91 -20.29
N TYR A 412 -32.23 -5.46 -21.16
CA TYR A 412 -32.56 -5.24 -22.56
C TYR A 412 -32.33 -6.52 -23.36
N GLU A 413 -33.32 -6.95 -24.13
CA GLU A 413 -33.28 -8.21 -24.89
C GLU A 413 -33.68 -7.98 -26.36
N ARG A 414 -32.95 -8.62 -27.29
CA ARG A 414 -33.35 -8.79 -28.69
C ARG A 414 -32.58 -9.94 -29.35
N THR A 415 -32.93 -10.28 -30.58
CA THR A 415 -32.09 -11.11 -31.45
C THR A 415 -30.88 -10.33 -31.96
N ARG A 416 -29.78 -11.04 -32.25
CA ARG A 416 -28.48 -10.46 -32.64
C ARG A 416 -28.55 -9.57 -33.89
N GLU A 417 -29.23 -10.03 -34.93
CA GLU A 417 -29.39 -9.37 -36.24
C GLU A 417 -28.08 -8.84 -36.84
N ASN A 418 -27.89 -7.50 -36.91
CA ASN A 418 -26.65 -6.89 -37.42
C ASN A 418 -25.58 -6.71 -36.33
N GLY A 419 -25.87 -7.13 -35.10
CA GLY A 419 -25.07 -6.89 -33.92
C GLY A 419 -25.52 -5.66 -33.12
N LEU A 420 -25.08 -5.62 -31.87
CA LEU A 420 -25.33 -4.52 -30.93
C LEU A 420 -24.19 -4.44 -29.92
N TYR A 421 -24.05 -3.27 -29.30
CA TYR A 421 -23.07 -3.07 -28.24
C TYR A 421 -23.62 -2.21 -27.11
N LEU A 422 -23.20 -2.53 -25.89
CA LEU A 422 -23.36 -1.71 -24.70
C LEU A 422 -22.13 -0.83 -24.54
N ALA A 423 -22.35 0.48 -24.45
CA ALA A 423 -21.32 1.50 -24.29
C ALA A 423 -21.56 2.26 -22.98
N GLN A 424 -20.64 2.15 -22.04
CA GLN A 424 -20.60 3.02 -20.85
C GLN A 424 -19.72 4.23 -21.18
N GLU A 425 -20.37 5.31 -21.59
CA GLU A 425 -19.76 6.49 -22.19
C GLU A 425 -19.13 7.43 -21.13
N SER A 426 -19.72 7.47 -19.94
CA SER A 426 -19.22 8.16 -18.75
C SER A 426 -19.57 7.35 -17.50
N HIS A 427 -19.20 7.82 -16.31
CA HIS A 427 -19.60 7.18 -15.05
C HIS A 427 -21.11 7.15 -14.78
N ASP A 428 -21.89 7.95 -15.52
CA ASP A 428 -23.31 8.23 -15.30
C ASP A 428 -24.13 8.24 -16.60
N SER A 429 -23.58 7.71 -17.69
CA SER A 429 -24.26 7.53 -18.98
C SER A 429 -23.82 6.22 -19.63
N PHE A 430 -24.79 5.35 -19.92
CA PHE A 430 -24.62 4.24 -20.84
C PHE A 430 -25.69 4.26 -21.92
N LYS A 431 -25.38 3.65 -23.06
CA LYS A 431 -26.32 3.36 -24.14
C LYS A 431 -26.10 1.97 -24.71
N VAL A 432 -27.18 1.38 -25.21
CA VAL A 432 -27.15 0.22 -26.09
C VAL A 432 -27.38 0.72 -27.51
N TYR A 433 -26.51 0.35 -28.43
CA TYR A 433 -26.56 0.79 -29.82
C TYR A 433 -26.74 -0.40 -30.75
N ASP A 434 -27.53 -0.21 -31.81
CA ASP A 434 -27.48 -1.10 -32.97
C ASP A 434 -26.14 -0.91 -33.69
N LYS A 435 -25.44 -2.01 -33.99
CA LYS A 435 -24.07 -1.92 -34.53
C LYS A 435 -24.04 -1.30 -35.93
N LYS A 436 -25.08 -1.53 -36.74
CA LYS A 436 -25.13 -1.10 -38.14
C LYS A 436 -25.70 0.30 -38.29
N THR A 437 -26.86 0.56 -37.71
CA THR A 437 -27.52 1.88 -37.85
C THR A 437 -26.94 2.92 -36.90
N LYS A 438 -26.22 2.50 -35.85
CA LYS A 438 -25.75 3.33 -34.74
C LYS A 438 -26.89 4.02 -33.97
N SER A 439 -28.13 3.58 -34.16
CA SER A 439 -29.27 4.10 -33.40
C SER A 439 -29.24 3.61 -31.95
N THR A 440 -29.58 4.49 -31.02
CA THR A 440 -29.75 4.13 -29.61
C THR A 440 -31.00 3.27 -29.43
N LEU A 441 -30.82 2.10 -28.81
CA LEU A 441 -31.86 1.10 -28.54
C LEU A 441 -32.34 1.15 -27.08
N SER A 442 -31.43 1.49 -26.16
CA SER A 442 -31.69 1.68 -24.74
C SER A 442 -30.63 2.61 -24.15
N SER A 443 -30.93 3.23 -23.01
CA SER A 443 -30.01 4.15 -22.33
C SER A 443 -30.30 4.21 -20.83
N GLY A 444 -29.29 4.54 -20.04
CA GLY A 444 -29.43 4.78 -18.61
C GLY A 444 -28.15 5.37 -18.04
N LYS A 445 -27.95 5.27 -16.73
CA LYS A 445 -26.81 5.88 -16.05
C LYS A 445 -25.63 4.92 -15.86
N ILE A 446 -25.89 3.81 -15.19
CA ILE A 446 -24.89 2.80 -14.83
C ILE A 446 -25.43 1.46 -15.32
N ALA A 447 -24.69 0.77 -16.19
CA ALA A 447 -25.05 -0.58 -16.61
C ALA A 447 -24.49 -1.63 -15.63
N ASP A 448 -25.06 -2.84 -15.63
CA ASP A 448 -24.53 -3.96 -14.84
C ASP A 448 -23.18 -4.47 -15.35
N GLY A 449 -22.81 -4.11 -16.59
CA GLY A 449 -21.52 -4.44 -17.20
C GLY A 449 -21.44 -5.86 -17.75
N PHE A 450 -22.54 -6.38 -18.32
CA PHE A 450 -22.54 -7.66 -19.02
C PHE A 450 -23.32 -7.67 -20.34
N ILE A 451 -22.92 -8.57 -21.24
CA ILE A 451 -23.66 -9.00 -22.43
C ILE A 451 -23.73 -10.53 -22.43
N ASP A 452 -24.93 -11.07 -22.64
CA ASP A 452 -25.20 -12.48 -22.82
C ASP A 452 -25.60 -12.76 -24.25
N VAL A 453 -25.07 -13.85 -24.83
CA VAL A 453 -25.41 -14.33 -26.17
C VAL A 453 -25.70 -15.83 -26.09
N SER A 454 -26.93 -16.23 -26.42
CA SER A 454 -27.41 -17.60 -26.27
C SER A 454 -28.31 -18.05 -27.41
N ASP A 455 -28.21 -19.32 -27.79
CA ASP A 455 -29.16 -20.00 -28.68
C ASP A 455 -30.07 -20.97 -27.89
N SER A 456 -30.76 -21.88 -28.59
CA SER A 456 -31.67 -22.85 -27.96
C SER A 456 -30.95 -23.95 -27.17
N GLU A 457 -29.63 -24.08 -27.32
CA GLU A 457 -28.83 -25.09 -26.65
C GLU A 457 -27.91 -24.47 -25.60
N LYS A 458 -27.16 -23.43 -25.94
CA LYS A 458 -26.02 -22.96 -25.14
C LYS A 458 -25.83 -21.46 -25.24
N GLY A 459 -25.10 -20.91 -24.27
CA GLY A 459 -24.84 -19.48 -24.19
C GLY A 459 -23.55 -19.14 -23.48
N VAL A 460 -23.15 -17.88 -23.68
CA VAL A 460 -22.01 -17.29 -22.98
C VAL A 460 -22.31 -15.84 -22.64
N THR A 461 -22.09 -15.52 -21.37
CA THR A 461 -22.16 -14.16 -20.83
C THR A 461 -20.74 -13.61 -20.61
N ALA A 462 -20.46 -12.45 -21.18
CA ALA A 462 -19.24 -11.67 -20.95
C ALA A 462 -19.52 -10.56 -19.94
N LEU A 463 -18.68 -10.46 -18.90
CA LEU A 463 -18.78 -9.47 -17.83
C LEU A 463 -17.44 -8.75 -17.63
N THR A 464 -17.48 -7.45 -17.38
CA THR A 464 -16.29 -6.64 -17.04
C THR A 464 -16.41 -6.08 -15.63
N ARG A 465 -15.40 -6.27 -14.79
CA ARG A 465 -15.39 -5.71 -13.43
C ARG A 465 -15.05 -4.22 -13.48
N TYR A 466 -15.68 -3.44 -12.60
CA TYR A 466 -15.57 -1.98 -12.56
C TYR A 466 -15.98 -1.29 -13.87
N PHE A 467 -17.00 -1.82 -14.55
CA PHE A 467 -17.42 -1.38 -15.89
C PHE A 467 -17.74 0.12 -15.97
N TRP A 468 -18.55 0.65 -15.06
CA TRP A 468 -18.86 2.08 -15.03
C TRP A 468 -17.83 2.92 -14.31
N GLN A 469 -17.11 2.35 -13.34
CA GLN A 469 -16.10 3.10 -12.61
C GLN A 469 -14.85 3.37 -13.44
N THR A 470 -14.50 2.48 -14.37
CA THR A 470 -13.29 2.57 -15.21
C THR A 470 -13.61 2.88 -16.67
N TRP A 471 -14.72 3.59 -16.92
CA TRP A 471 -15.15 3.99 -18.24
C TRP A 471 -14.02 4.72 -19.04
N PRO A 472 -14.10 4.78 -20.38
CA PRO A 472 -15.05 4.07 -21.23
C PRO A 472 -14.81 2.55 -21.21
N ASN A 473 -15.89 1.79 -21.25
CA ASN A 473 -15.88 0.34 -21.45
C ASN A 473 -17.04 -0.04 -22.36
N GLY A 474 -16.85 -1.09 -23.18
CA GLY A 474 -17.91 -1.62 -24.02
C GLY A 474 -17.95 -3.14 -24.08
N LEU A 475 -19.10 -3.66 -24.47
CA LEU A 475 -19.37 -5.08 -24.69
C LEU A 475 -20.18 -5.21 -25.99
N GLU A 476 -19.71 -6.02 -26.93
CA GLU A 476 -20.27 -6.08 -28.28
C GLU A 476 -20.48 -7.51 -28.76
N ILE A 477 -21.56 -7.74 -29.52
CA ILE A 477 -21.74 -8.89 -30.40
C ILE A 477 -22.00 -8.39 -31.82
N ASP A 478 -21.32 -8.93 -32.82
CA ASP A 478 -21.43 -8.45 -34.21
C ASP A 478 -22.31 -9.30 -35.14
N SER A 479 -22.27 -9.01 -36.44
CA SER A 479 -22.99 -9.71 -37.50
C SER A 479 -22.59 -11.19 -37.68
N GLU A 480 -21.43 -11.60 -37.15
CA GLU A 480 -20.75 -12.87 -37.38
C GLU A 480 -20.50 -13.65 -36.07
N ASN A 481 -21.27 -13.37 -35.02
CA ASN A 481 -21.12 -13.99 -33.70
C ASN A 481 -19.72 -13.74 -33.06
N LYS A 482 -19.10 -12.59 -33.33
CA LYS A 482 -17.89 -12.15 -32.62
C LYS A 482 -18.28 -11.38 -31.35
N LEU A 483 -18.08 -12.03 -30.21
CA LEU A 483 -18.21 -11.41 -28.90
C LEU A 483 -16.93 -10.64 -28.56
N SER A 484 -17.05 -9.38 -28.14
CA SER A 484 -15.89 -8.51 -27.89
C SER A 484 -16.00 -7.82 -26.53
N PHE A 485 -14.94 -7.93 -25.72
CA PHE A 485 -14.69 -7.00 -24.63
C PHE A 485 -13.98 -5.77 -25.20
N GLN A 486 -14.64 -4.61 -25.22
CA GLN A 486 -14.04 -3.37 -25.68
C GLN A 486 -13.39 -2.66 -24.48
N LEU A 487 -12.14 -3.04 -24.18
CA LEU A 487 -11.39 -2.49 -23.05
C LEU A 487 -11.10 -1.00 -23.26
N PHE A 488 -10.78 -0.64 -24.48
CA PHE A 488 -10.66 0.74 -24.95
C PHE A 488 -11.40 0.82 -26.29
N PRO A 489 -12.64 1.31 -26.29
CA PRO A 489 -13.50 1.25 -27.47
C PRO A 489 -13.20 2.35 -28.49
N GLU A 490 -13.26 2.00 -29.78
CA GLU A 490 -13.07 2.93 -30.92
C GLU A 490 -14.08 4.09 -30.95
N TRP A 491 -15.26 3.91 -30.36
CA TRP A 491 -16.29 4.97 -30.27
C TRP A 491 -15.98 6.04 -29.22
N SER A 492 -14.87 5.93 -28.50
CA SER A 492 -14.41 6.88 -27.50
C SER A 492 -12.93 7.22 -27.71
N ALA A 493 -12.34 7.98 -26.79
CA ALA A 493 -10.96 8.44 -26.87
C ALA A 493 -10.42 8.69 -25.46
N GLN A 494 -9.16 9.11 -25.35
CA GLN A 494 -8.64 9.63 -24.09
C GLN A 494 -9.54 10.76 -23.58
N TRP A 495 -10.01 10.65 -22.35
CA TRP A 495 -10.62 11.76 -21.65
C TRP A 495 -9.53 12.56 -20.94
N GLN A 496 -9.51 13.87 -21.14
CA GLN A 496 -8.53 14.77 -20.56
C GLN A 496 -9.19 15.85 -19.71
N GLN A 497 -8.57 16.10 -18.55
CA GLN A 497 -9.06 17.09 -17.59
C GLN A 497 -8.03 18.16 -17.20
N LYS A 498 -6.83 18.09 -17.78
CA LYS A 498 -5.73 19.05 -17.54
C LYS A 498 -6.00 20.43 -18.16
N LEU A 499 -6.94 20.51 -19.11
CA LEU A 499 -7.39 21.75 -19.73
C LEU A 499 -8.57 22.34 -18.93
N ALA A 500 -8.76 23.65 -18.96
CA ALA A 500 -9.77 24.37 -18.15
C ALA A 500 -11.23 23.87 -18.35
N THR A 501 -11.45 22.96 -19.29
CA THR A 501 -12.71 22.27 -19.53
C THR A 501 -12.42 20.79 -19.82
N PRO A 502 -12.95 19.84 -19.02
CA PRO A 502 -12.88 18.41 -19.31
C PRO A 502 -13.46 18.07 -20.68
N HIS A 503 -12.80 17.21 -21.44
CA HIS A 503 -13.31 16.73 -22.73
C HIS A 503 -12.61 15.45 -23.18
N PHE A 504 -13.27 14.69 -24.06
CA PHE A 504 -12.58 13.72 -24.89
C PHE A 504 -11.67 14.44 -25.88
N THR A 505 -10.46 13.94 -26.08
CA THR A 505 -9.55 14.56 -27.04
C THR A 505 -10.11 14.49 -28.46
N LYS A 506 -9.89 15.56 -29.22
CA LYS A 506 -10.31 15.63 -30.63
C LYS A 506 -9.49 14.73 -31.56
N THR A 507 -8.45 14.09 -31.03
CA THR A 507 -7.59 13.19 -31.80
C THR A 507 -8.27 11.86 -32.12
N GLY A 508 -9.28 11.46 -31.32
CA GLY A 508 -9.87 10.12 -31.40
C GLY A 508 -8.98 9.01 -30.83
N LEU A 509 -7.84 9.35 -30.22
CA LEU A 509 -6.86 8.39 -29.72
C LEU A 509 -6.90 8.26 -28.20
N TYR A 510 -6.55 7.06 -27.74
CA TYR A 510 -6.01 6.78 -26.42
C TYR A 510 -4.50 6.82 -26.44
N TRP A 511 -3.88 6.97 -25.27
CA TRP A 511 -2.48 6.60 -25.12
C TRP A 511 -2.13 6.12 -23.72
N LEU A 512 -1.14 5.23 -23.66
CA LEU A 512 -0.43 4.93 -22.42
C LEU A 512 0.89 5.69 -22.39
N GLU A 513 1.18 6.33 -21.27
CA GLU A 513 2.49 6.92 -21.02
C GLU A 513 3.58 5.83 -21.06
N ASP A 514 4.81 6.22 -21.40
CA ASP A 514 5.92 5.29 -21.26
C ASP A 514 6.09 4.86 -19.80
N MET A 515 6.34 3.57 -19.59
CA MET A 515 6.33 2.88 -18.30
C MET A 515 4.95 2.77 -17.63
N GLN A 516 3.85 3.03 -18.34
CA GLN A 516 2.48 2.82 -17.85
C GLN A 516 1.90 1.50 -18.35
N HIS A 517 1.22 0.79 -17.46
CA HIS A 517 0.54 -0.47 -17.75
C HIS A 517 -0.88 -0.36 -17.20
N VAL A 518 -1.87 -0.94 -17.87
CA VAL A 518 -3.27 -0.89 -17.41
C VAL A 518 -3.84 -2.30 -17.48
N TYR A 519 -4.38 -2.80 -16.38
CA TYR A 519 -5.11 -4.06 -16.37
C TYR A 519 -6.61 -3.86 -16.13
N LYS A 520 -7.41 -4.71 -16.79
CA LYS A 520 -8.86 -4.85 -16.59
C LYS A 520 -9.21 -6.32 -16.36
N GLU A 521 -10.26 -6.55 -15.56
CA GLU A 521 -10.72 -7.89 -15.19
C GLU A 521 -12.03 -8.22 -15.90
N MET A 522 -12.09 -9.42 -16.48
CA MET A 522 -13.23 -9.92 -17.24
C MET A 522 -13.62 -11.32 -16.78
N LEU A 523 -14.87 -11.70 -17.04
CA LEU A 523 -15.41 -13.03 -16.80
C LEU A 523 -16.17 -13.51 -18.03
N LEU A 524 -15.96 -14.76 -18.44
CA LEU A 524 -16.83 -15.47 -19.38
C LEU A 524 -17.55 -16.57 -18.61
N PHE A 525 -18.88 -16.50 -18.56
CA PHE A 525 -19.76 -17.50 -17.94
C PHE A 525 -20.49 -18.28 -19.04
N PHE A 526 -20.33 -19.60 -19.04
CA PHE A 526 -20.88 -20.51 -20.04
C PHE A 526 -22.07 -21.24 -19.43
N HIS A 527 -23.17 -21.37 -20.16
CA HIS A 527 -24.40 -21.90 -19.60
C HIS A 527 -25.30 -22.56 -20.66
N GLY A 528 -26.32 -23.28 -20.18
CA GLY A 528 -27.37 -23.85 -21.01
C GLY A 528 -28.44 -22.83 -21.40
N PRO A 529 -29.55 -23.25 -22.02
CA PRO A 529 -30.50 -22.34 -22.64
C PRO A 529 -31.49 -21.71 -21.63
N ASN A 530 -31.60 -22.30 -20.44
CA ASN A 530 -32.58 -21.95 -19.42
C ASN A 530 -32.02 -21.02 -18.32
N THR A 531 -30.94 -20.31 -18.58
CA THR A 531 -30.36 -19.38 -17.60
C THR A 531 -31.24 -18.14 -17.46
N GLU A 532 -31.74 -17.92 -16.26
CA GLU A 532 -32.63 -16.82 -15.92
C GLU A 532 -31.90 -15.47 -15.88
N ASN A 533 -32.64 -14.39 -16.15
CA ASN A 533 -32.11 -13.03 -16.11
C ASN A 533 -31.54 -12.67 -14.72
N GLU A 534 -32.20 -13.13 -13.65
CA GLU A 534 -31.76 -12.90 -12.28
C GLU A 534 -30.40 -13.55 -12.00
N GLU A 535 -30.10 -14.73 -12.57
CA GLU A 535 -28.81 -15.40 -12.40
C GLU A 535 -27.67 -14.58 -13.01
N LEU A 536 -27.89 -14.02 -14.21
CA LEU A 536 -26.92 -13.16 -14.89
C LEU A 536 -26.64 -11.88 -14.09
N ILE A 537 -27.70 -11.20 -13.63
CA ILE A 537 -27.59 -9.99 -12.81
C ILE A 537 -26.89 -10.29 -11.48
N ASN A 538 -27.25 -11.38 -10.81
CA ASN A 538 -26.64 -11.76 -9.53
C ASN A 538 -25.16 -12.13 -9.69
N LEU A 539 -24.77 -12.79 -10.78
CA LEU A 539 -23.37 -13.05 -11.10
C LEU A 539 -22.61 -11.75 -11.40
N ALA A 540 -23.18 -10.81 -12.15
CA ALA A 540 -22.57 -9.50 -12.41
C ALA A 540 -22.33 -8.72 -11.11
N LYS A 541 -23.33 -8.67 -10.23
CA LYS A 541 -23.20 -8.04 -8.91
C LYS A 541 -22.14 -8.73 -8.05
N THR A 542 -22.10 -10.07 -8.05
CA THR A 542 -21.09 -10.84 -7.29
C THR A 542 -19.68 -10.66 -7.86
N PHE A 543 -19.51 -10.57 -9.18
CA PHE A 543 -18.20 -10.32 -9.78
C PHE A 543 -17.73 -8.89 -9.51
N GLN A 544 -18.65 -7.92 -9.54
CA GLN A 544 -18.39 -6.54 -9.18
C GLN A 544 -17.99 -6.39 -7.71
N TYR A 545 -18.73 -7.03 -6.81
CA TYR A 545 -18.50 -7.02 -5.36
C TYR A 545 -18.57 -8.44 -4.77
N HIS A 546 -17.47 -9.19 -4.86
CA HIS A 546 -17.35 -10.54 -4.33
C HIS A 546 -17.33 -10.58 -2.78
N PRO A 547 -17.76 -11.68 -2.13
CA PRO A 547 -17.65 -11.77 -0.67
C PRO A 547 -16.21 -11.57 -0.17
N VAL A 548 -16.06 -10.89 0.95
CA VAL A 548 -14.76 -10.60 1.57
C VAL A 548 -14.62 -11.40 2.85
N ALA A 549 -13.55 -12.17 2.98
CA ALA A 549 -13.19 -12.81 4.24
C ALA A 549 -12.41 -11.84 5.13
N THR A 550 -12.90 -11.61 6.35
CA THR A 550 -12.29 -10.72 7.34
C THR A 550 -11.75 -11.51 8.52
N LEU A 551 -10.61 -11.05 9.04
CA LEU A 551 -9.95 -11.60 10.23
C LEU A 551 -10.18 -10.68 11.42
N PRO A 552 -10.22 -11.21 12.66
CA PRO A 552 -10.27 -10.37 13.84
C PRO A 552 -9.05 -9.46 13.95
N THR A 553 -9.24 -8.21 14.38
CA THR A 553 -8.18 -7.24 14.69
C THR A 553 -7.15 -7.84 15.65
N ALA A 554 -7.62 -8.58 16.66
CA ALA A 554 -6.78 -9.29 17.62
C ALA A 554 -5.82 -10.31 16.97
N TRP A 555 -6.20 -10.92 15.84
CA TRP A 555 -5.34 -11.86 15.12
C TRP A 555 -4.15 -11.13 14.47
N TYR A 556 -4.40 -10.01 13.80
CA TYR A 556 -3.33 -9.18 13.27
C TYR A 556 -2.39 -8.68 14.38
N LYS A 557 -2.95 -8.24 15.51
CA LYS A 557 -2.18 -7.80 16.68
C LYS A 557 -1.28 -8.89 17.24
N ALA A 558 -1.76 -10.12 17.33
CA ALA A 558 -0.98 -11.22 17.88
C ALA A 558 0.12 -11.70 16.92
N THR A 559 -0.16 -11.75 15.62
CA THR A 559 0.79 -12.25 14.62
C THR A 559 1.92 -11.26 14.33
N ARG A 560 1.64 -9.94 14.42
CA ARG A 560 2.62 -8.87 14.21
C ARG A 560 3.35 -8.98 12.86
N ALA A 561 2.67 -9.47 11.84
CA ALA A 561 3.28 -9.82 10.55
C ALA A 561 3.05 -8.78 9.45
N THR A 562 1.96 -8.01 9.51
CA THR A 562 1.44 -7.29 8.33
C THR A 562 2.04 -5.89 8.14
N LEU A 563 2.10 -5.07 9.19
CA LEU A 563 2.52 -3.66 9.07
C LEU A 563 4.04 -3.47 9.30
N ASP A 564 4.55 -2.27 8.99
CA ASP A 564 5.91 -1.85 9.32
C ASP A 564 6.11 -1.72 10.85
N MET A 565 7.35 -1.44 11.29
CA MET A 565 7.71 -1.32 12.72
C MET A 565 7.19 -2.48 13.59
N ASP A 566 7.79 -3.67 13.40
CA ASP A 566 7.45 -4.90 14.13
C ASP A 566 5.97 -5.35 14.01
N GLY A 567 5.25 -4.90 12.99
CA GLY A 567 3.84 -5.23 12.76
C GLY A 567 2.92 -4.87 13.93
N PHE A 568 3.32 -3.92 14.78
CA PHE A 568 2.62 -3.60 16.01
C PHE A 568 1.22 -3.03 15.74
N ILE A 569 0.21 -3.47 16.50
CA ILE A 569 -1.16 -2.94 16.42
C ILE A 569 -1.61 -2.59 17.86
N PRO A 570 -2.02 -1.34 18.13
CA PRO A 570 -2.32 -0.90 19.50
C PRO A 570 -3.68 -1.41 20.02
N ILE A 571 -4.64 -1.65 19.13
CA ILE A 571 -6.04 -1.97 19.48
C ILE A 571 -6.29 -3.48 19.59
N ASP A 572 -7.12 -3.89 20.56
CA ASP A 572 -7.51 -5.30 20.77
C ASP A 572 -8.76 -5.72 20.01
N LYS A 573 -9.58 -4.74 19.60
CA LYS A 573 -10.86 -4.95 18.92
C LYS A 573 -11.02 -3.91 17.82
N LYS A 574 -11.89 -4.22 16.86
CA LYS A 574 -12.26 -3.28 15.81
C LYS A 574 -12.75 -1.95 16.37
N THR A 575 -12.43 -0.85 15.69
CA THR A 575 -12.73 0.52 16.10
C THR A 575 -14.17 0.94 15.82
N SER A 576 -14.90 0.17 15.00
CA SER A 576 -16.28 0.46 14.62
C SER A 576 -17.16 -0.78 14.65
N THR A 577 -18.44 -0.60 15.02
CA THR A 577 -19.49 -1.61 14.92
C THR A 577 -20.30 -1.49 13.63
N ILE A 578 -20.09 -0.42 12.85
CA ILE A 578 -20.74 -0.19 11.56
C ILE A 578 -20.35 -1.31 10.61
N ASP A 579 -21.35 -1.96 10.00
CA ASP A 579 -21.16 -3.09 9.08
C ASP A 579 -21.24 -2.61 7.62
N GLN A 580 -20.18 -1.95 7.16
CA GLN A 580 -20.14 -1.34 5.83
C GLN A 580 -19.58 -2.32 4.79
N ARG A 581 -20.37 -2.65 3.76
CA ARG A 581 -20.01 -3.61 2.71
C ARG A 581 -19.30 -2.99 1.51
N HIS A 582 -19.64 -1.75 1.15
CA HIS A 582 -19.10 -1.07 -0.03
C HIS A 582 -18.31 0.18 0.36
N TYR A 583 -17.28 0.47 -0.42
CA TYR A 583 -16.66 1.79 -0.39
C TYR A 583 -17.68 2.84 -0.83
N GLN A 584 -17.84 3.88 -0.02
CA GLN A 584 -18.76 4.98 -0.29
C GLN A 584 -17.97 6.14 -0.87
N TYR A 585 -18.14 6.37 -2.18
CA TYR A 585 -17.56 7.52 -2.86
C TYR A 585 -18.12 8.83 -2.29
N LYS A 586 -17.29 9.86 -2.17
CA LYS A 586 -17.75 11.19 -1.77
C LYS A 586 -18.56 11.80 -2.91
N SER A 587 -19.54 12.65 -2.61
CA SER A 587 -20.30 13.37 -3.66
C SER A 587 -19.41 14.18 -4.59
N SER A 588 -18.30 14.73 -4.07
CA SER A 588 -17.28 15.42 -4.87
C SER A 588 -16.62 14.51 -5.93
N ASN A 589 -16.61 13.20 -5.71
CA ASN A 589 -15.99 12.23 -6.63
C ASN A 589 -16.73 12.05 -7.95
N PHE A 590 -17.99 12.45 -8.01
CA PHE A 590 -18.83 12.40 -9.22
C PHE A 590 -18.78 13.70 -10.02
N ASN A 591 -18.06 14.73 -9.54
CA ASN A 591 -18.01 16.02 -10.22
C ASN A 591 -17.02 15.97 -11.40
N ILE A 592 -17.51 15.55 -12.57
CA ILE A 592 -16.71 15.46 -13.81
C ILE A 592 -16.14 16.80 -14.26
N ASP A 593 -16.72 17.93 -13.81
CA ASP A 593 -16.23 19.28 -14.10
C ASP A 593 -15.06 19.72 -13.21
N LYS A 594 -14.79 18.99 -12.11
CA LYS A 594 -13.73 19.32 -11.14
C LYS A 594 -12.61 18.29 -11.12
N ALA A 595 -11.52 18.63 -11.82
CA ALA A 595 -10.38 17.75 -12.02
C ALA A 595 -9.65 17.29 -10.78
N THR A 596 -9.77 18.03 -9.68
CA THR A 596 -9.13 17.66 -8.41
C THR A 596 -9.99 16.76 -7.55
N GLN A 597 -11.17 16.36 -8.02
CA GLN A 597 -12.14 15.63 -7.20
C GLN A 597 -12.69 14.38 -7.88
N TYR A 598 -12.74 14.35 -9.22
CA TYR A 598 -13.27 13.23 -9.99
C TYR A 598 -12.42 11.95 -9.83
N ASN A 599 -13.06 10.82 -9.51
CA ASN A 599 -12.37 9.55 -9.22
C ASN A 599 -12.85 8.39 -10.12
N PHE A 600 -13.42 8.69 -11.29
CA PHE A 600 -13.89 7.67 -12.24
C PHE A 600 -13.20 7.84 -13.58
N GLY A 601 -13.25 6.80 -14.40
CA GLY A 601 -12.48 6.70 -15.63
C GLY A 601 -11.23 5.84 -15.42
N TRP A 602 -10.84 5.06 -16.42
CA TRP A 602 -9.71 4.12 -16.29
C TRP A 602 -8.39 4.79 -15.86
N ASP A 603 -8.22 6.08 -16.19
CA ASP A 603 -7.02 6.88 -15.93
C ASP A 603 -7.12 7.74 -14.65
N GLN A 604 -8.25 7.69 -13.93
CA GLN A 604 -8.43 8.40 -12.65
C GLN A 604 -9.03 7.54 -11.54
N PHE A 605 -9.36 6.27 -11.81
CA PHE A 605 -10.09 5.44 -10.87
C PHE A 605 -9.40 5.31 -9.51
N LEU A 606 -10.00 5.96 -8.50
CA LEU A 606 -9.58 6.02 -7.10
C LEU A 606 -8.10 6.35 -6.81
N ILE A 607 -7.37 6.92 -7.77
CA ILE A 607 -6.02 7.42 -7.52
C ILE A 607 -6.05 8.75 -6.75
N ASP A 608 -4.95 9.09 -6.07
CA ASP A 608 -4.75 10.48 -5.62
C ASP A 608 -4.54 11.39 -6.84
N ILE A 609 -5.63 12.06 -7.20
CA ILE A 609 -5.71 12.91 -8.38
C ILE A 609 -4.83 14.17 -8.29
N HIS A 610 -4.64 14.71 -7.08
CA HIS A 610 -3.71 15.82 -6.85
C HIS A 610 -2.29 15.40 -7.19
N ARG A 611 -1.90 14.19 -6.78
CA ARG A 611 -0.57 13.64 -7.07
C ARG A 611 -0.44 13.02 -8.45
N LYS A 612 -1.53 12.75 -9.19
CA LYS A 612 -1.49 12.27 -10.59
C LYS A 612 -0.56 13.16 -11.43
N TRP A 613 -0.78 14.47 -11.36
CA TRP A 613 0.04 15.49 -12.03
C TRP A 613 1.03 16.19 -11.09
N GLY A 614 0.66 16.38 -9.82
CA GLY A 614 1.46 17.04 -8.79
C GLY A 614 2.41 16.11 -8.06
N ALA A 615 3.08 15.20 -8.78
CA ALA A 615 3.89 14.14 -8.20
C ALA A 615 4.99 14.63 -7.24
N SER A 616 5.48 15.87 -7.43
CA SER A 616 6.50 16.52 -6.59
C SER A 616 5.97 17.57 -5.61
N GLN A 617 4.64 17.75 -5.55
CA GLN A 617 4.05 18.76 -4.65
C GLN A 617 4.23 18.34 -3.19
N GLY A 618 4.69 19.29 -2.37
CA GLY A 618 4.83 19.11 -0.93
C GLY A 618 3.49 19.03 -0.19
N GLY A 619 3.52 18.55 1.06
CA GLY A 619 2.34 18.43 1.93
C GLY A 619 1.56 17.11 1.79
N GLY A 620 0.90 16.66 2.85
CA GLY A 620 0.20 15.37 2.91
C GLY A 620 0.96 14.28 3.69
N TRP A 621 0.43 13.06 3.66
CA TRP A 621 0.89 11.93 4.48
C TRP A 621 1.08 10.66 3.64
N PRO A 622 1.91 9.70 4.10
CA PRO A 622 2.00 8.39 3.50
C PRO A 622 0.62 7.72 3.39
N TYR A 623 0.38 7.05 2.26
CA TYR A 623 -0.85 6.30 2.09
C TYR A 623 -0.78 4.98 2.86
N SER A 624 -1.80 4.73 3.68
CA SER A 624 -2.07 3.44 4.31
C SER A 624 -3.54 3.09 4.09
N VAL A 625 -3.78 1.80 3.90
CA VAL A 625 -5.09 1.15 3.75
C VAL A 625 -5.32 0.17 4.89
N SER A 626 -4.56 0.30 5.98
CA SER A 626 -4.67 -0.55 7.18
C SER A 626 -5.95 -0.30 8.00
N SER A 627 -6.84 0.60 7.56
CA SER A 627 -8.19 0.75 8.11
C SER A 627 -8.97 -0.56 8.05
N PHE A 628 -8.69 -1.42 7.06
CA PHE A 628 -9.28 -2.76 7.00
C PHE A 628 -8.94 -3.63 8.22
N ILE A 629 -7.73 -3.52 8.76
CA ILE A 629 -7.32 -4.20 10.01
C ILE A 629 -8.09 -3.61 11.19
N ALA A 630 -8.26 -2.29 11.22
CA ALA A 630 -8.89 -1.60 12.33
C ALA A 630 -10.42 -1.73 12.36
N SER A 631 -11.07 -1.84 11.21
CA SER A 631 -12.54 -1.85 11.09
C SER A 631 -13.12 -3.26 10.89
N GLU A 632 -12.36 -4.16 10.27
CA GLU A 632 -12.83 -5.46 9.77
C GLU A 632 -13.97 -5.32 8.73
N ASN A 633 -14.09 -4.18 8.05
CA ASN A 633 -15.16 -3.88 7.11
C ASN A 633 -14.75 -4.18 5.65
N PRO A 634 -15.58 -4.91 4.88
CA PRO A 634 -15.35 -5.10 3.45
C PRO A 634 -15.21 -3.80 2.65
N SER A 635 -15.83 -2.69 3.10
CA SER A 635 -15.64 -1.38 2.46
C SER A 635 -14.19 -0.92 2.43
N ASP A 636 -13.42 -1.18 3.49
CA ASP A 636 -12.00 -0.82 3.56
C ASP A 636 -11.13 -1.77 2.73
N TYR A 637 -11.54 -3.04 2.61
CA TYR A 637 -10.92 -3.98 1.66
C TYR A 637 -11.07 -3.48 0.22
N TYR A 638 -12.28 -3.07 -0.18
CA TYR A 638 -12.52 -2.54 -1.52
C TYR A 638 -11.76 -1.24 -1.77
N PHE A 639 -11.67 -0.36 -0.77
CA PHE A 639 -10.84 0.83 -0.89
C PHE A 639 -9.36 0.46 -1.11
N ALA A 640 -8.84 -0.52 -0.36
CA ALA A 640 -7.47 -1.00 -0.53
C ALA A 640 -7.22 -1.59 -1.93
N GLU A 641 -8.13 -2.44 -2.42
CA GLU A 641 -8.08 -3.06 -3.75
C GLU A 641 -8.12 -2.00 -4.86
N GLN A 642 -9.12 -1.11 -4.82
CA GLN A 642 -9.36 -0.12 -5.86
C GLN A 642 -8.27 0.96 -5.89
N PHE A 643 -7.79 1.39 -4.72
CA PHE A 643 -6.71 2.39 -4.67
C PHE A 643 -5.39 1.81 -5.21
N ALA A 644 -5.08 0.56 -4.88
CA ALA A 644 -3.93 -0.13 -5.46
C ALA A 644 -4.07 -0.33 -6.98
N MET A 645 -5.27 -0.66 -7.47
CA MET A 645 -5.54 -0.73 -8.90
C MET A 645 -5.31 0.62 -9.60
N GLY A 646 -5.79 1.72 -9.01
CA GLY A 646 -5.53 3.07 -9.50
C GLY A 646 -4.04 3.39 -9.58
N GLU A 647 -3.27 3.07 -8.52
CA GLU A 647 -1.82 3.28 -8.51
C GLU A 647 -1.10 2.46 -9.60
N LEU A 648 -1.49 1.20 -9.82
CA LEU A 648 -0.92 0.35 -10.87
C LEU A 648 -1.27 0.80 -12.28
N ASN A 649 -2.52 1.19 -12.52
CA ASN A 649 -3.04 1.49 -13.86
C ASN A 649 -2.62 2.86 -14.38
N VAL A 650 -2.53 3.85 -13.49
CA VAL A 650 -2.33 5.25 -13.91
C VAL A 650 -0.86 5.64 -13.88
N ARG A 651 -0.04 5.08 -12.98
CA ARG A 651 1.33 5.54 -12.81
C ARG A 651 2.28 4.98 -13.87
N PRO A 652 3.08 5.82 -14.55
CA PRO A 652 4.15 5.39 -15.44
C PRO A 652 5.39 4.91 -14.65
N GLN A 653 5.23 3.86 -13.86
CA GLN A 653 6.23 3.38 -12.88
C GLN A 653 6.43 1.87 -12.97
N TRP A 654 6.41 1.31 -14.18
CA TRP A 654 6.54 -0.12 -14.39
C TRP A 654 7.27 -0.46 -15.69
N MET A 655 8.22 -1.38 -15.62
CA MET A 655 8.87 -1.99 -16.80
C MET A 655 8.81 -3.52 -16.76
N ALA A 656 8.12 -4.12 -17.73
CA ALA A 656 7.93 -5.57 -17.80
C ALA A 656 9.26 -6.30 -18.04
N GLN A 657 9.47 -7.41 -17.31
CA GLN A 657 10.67 -8.25 -17.37
C GLN A 657 12.00 -7.51 -17.13
N TYR A 658 12.00 -6.31 -16.55
CA TYR A 658 13.26 -5.61 -16.24
C TYR A 658 14.06 -6.39 -15.20
N SER A 659 15.35 -6.55 -15.46
CA SER A 659 16.33 -7.07 -14.51
C SER A 659 17.55 -6.16 -14.52
N PHE A 660 18.00 -5.77 -13.33
CA PHE A 660 19.09 -4.85 -13.12
C PHE A 660 20.36 -5.29 -13.85
N ASP A 661 20.82 -6.54 -13.64
CA ASP A 661 22.06 -7.04 -14.23
C ASP A 661 22.07 -7.02 -15.77
N LYS A 662 20.91 -7.27 -16.38
CA LYS A 662 20.76 -7.38 -17.84
C LYS A 662 20.51 -6.04 -18.49
N ASP A 663 19.64 -5.22 -17.90
CA ASP A 663 19.05 -4.07 -18.56
C ASP A 663 19.68 -2.73 -18.11
N TRP A 664 20.21 -2.64 -16.88
CA TRP A 664 20.71 -1.38 -16.30
C TRP A 664 21.78 -0.71 -17.17
N LYS A 665 22.76 -1.48 -17.66
CA LYS A 665 23.89 -0.95 -18.43
C LYS A 665 23.46 -0.14 -19.66
N PHE A 666 22.35 -0.56 -20.28
CA PHE A 666 21.79 0.12 -21.45
C PHE A 666 20.77 1.19 -21.05
N LEU A 667 19.78 0.84 -20.22
CA LEU A 667 18.64 1.71 -19.92
C LEU A 667 18.95 2.82 -18.92
N GLN A 668 19.77 2.54 -17.90
CA GLN A 668 20.17 3.48 -16.85
C GLN A 668 18.99 4.28 -16.29
N LEU A 669 17.94 3.58 -15.83
CA LEU A 669 16.75 4.20 -15.25
C LEU A 669 17.13 5.16 -14.10
N THR A 670 16.32 6.19 -13.84
CA THR A 670 16.59 7.16 -12.79
C THR A 670 15.47 7.19 -11.76
N GLU A 671 15.86 7.28 -10.50
CA GLU A 671 15.01 7.33 -9.32
C GLU A 671 14.56 8.75 -9.00
N ASN A 672 15.19 9.73 -9.63
CA ASN A 672 14.88 11.13 -9.43
C ASN A 672 14.34 11.77 -10.70
N PRO A 673 13.04 11.63 -10.99
CA PRO A 673 12.47 12.26 -12.17
C PRO A 673 12.44 13.80 -12.05
N TYR A 674 12.66 14.45 -10.89
CA TYR A 674 12.49 15.91 -10.69
C TYR A 674 11.14 16.46 -11.17
N ALA A 675 10.02 15.81 -10.81
CA ALA A 675 8.70 16.08 -11.40
C ALA A 675 8.64 15.88 -12.94
N GLY A 676 9.64 15.17 -13.48
CA GLY A 676 9.78 14.83 -14.88
C GLY A 676 8.80 13.77 -15.32
N TYR A 677 8.93 13.41 -16.59
CA TYR A 677 7.88 12.71 -17.31
C TYR A 677 8.03 11.18 -17.25
N SER A 678 9.20 10.67 -16.85
CA SER A 678 9.50 9.23 -16.85
C SER A 678 10.67 8.91 -15.89
N TRP A 679 10.75 7.66 -15.44
CA TRP A 679 11.92 7.07 -14.75
C TRP A 679 13.01 6.59 -15.72
N ARG A 680 12.93 6.92 -17.01
CA ARG A 680 14.04 6.73 -17.95
C ARG A 680 15.20 7.66 -17.67
N LYS A 681 16.41 7.24 -18.09
CA LYS A 681 17.66 8.01 -18.01
C LYS A 681 17.47 9.47 -18.40
N ILE A 682 18.07 10.41 -17.67
CA ILE A 682 18.14 11.83 -18.06
C ILE A 682 19.55 12.13 -18.54
N ASN A 683 19.71 12.54 -19.81
CA ASN A 683 21.01 12.99 -20.32
C ASN A 683 21.19 14.47 -19.98
N GLY A 684 21.86 14.83 -18.87
CA GLY A 684 22.41 16.17 -18.55
C GLY A 684 21.44 17.32 -18.21
N GLY A 685 21.14 17.52 -16.93
CA GLY A 685 20.48 18.75 -16.42
C GLY A 685 18.99 18.90 -16.78
N ASN A 686 18.33 19.85 -16.11
CA ASN A 686 16.87 19.97 -15.92
C ASN A 686 15.94 20.10 -17.16
N PHE A 687 16.45 20.01 -18.41
CA PHE A 687 15.64 20.21 -19.62
C PHE A 687 16.06 19.29 -20.79
N ARG A 688 16.01 17.97 -20.63
CA ARG A 688 16.37 17.03 -21.72
C ARG A 688 15.30 15.96 -21.94
N ARG A 689 15.23 15.50 -23.19
CA ARG A 689 14.24 14.56 -23.73
C ARG A 689 14.05 13.34 -22.83
N HIS A 690 12.82 13.12 -22.33
CA HIS A 690 12.40 11.88 -21.67
C HIS A 690 11.83 10.86 -22.66
N PHE A 691 11.54 11.31 -23.87
CA PHE A 691 10.91 10.54 -24.94
C PHE A 691 11.71 10.66 -26.23
N ASP A 692 11.58 9.66 -27.10
CA ASP A 692 12.23 9.64 -28.41
C ASP A 692 11.68 10.74 -29.35
N ALA A 693 10.41 11.12 -29.16
CA ALA A 693 9.73 12.18 -29.89
C ALA A 693 8.79 13.00 -28.99
N PRO A 694 8.41 14.24 -29.38
CA PRO A 694 7.34 15.00 -28.71
C PRO A 694 6.00 14.28 -28.75
N PHE A 695 5.07 14.67 -27.87
CA PHE A 695 3.67 14.25 -27.95
C PHE A 695 3.04 14.67 -29.29
N ILE A 696 2.07 13.90 -29.78
CA ILE A 696 1.29 14.27 -30.96
C ILE A 696 0.47 15.54 -30.64
N GLU A 697 0.28 16.40 -31.63
CA GLU A 697 -0.59 17.58 -31.51
C GLU A 697 -1.96 17.19 -30.93
N GLY A 698 -2.44 17.96 -29.94
CA GLY A 698 -3.69 17.66 -29.24
C GLY A 698 -3.59 16.60 -28.14
N THR A 699 -2.39 16.12 -27.82
CA THR A 699 -2.13 15.18 -26.71
C THR A 699 -1.05 15.74 -25.78
N ASP A 700 -1.02 15.28 -24.53
CA ASP A 700 -0.08 15.74 -23.50
C ASP A 700 0.06 14.65 -22.41
N ILE A 701 1.02 14.81 -21.52
CA ILE A 701 1.21 13.89 -20.40
C ILE A 701 -0.06 13.81 -19.55
N ASP A 702 -0.53 12.59 -19.35
CA ASP A 702 -1.69 12.29 -18.52
C ASP A 702 -1.29 12.03 -17.05
N ALA A 703 -0.24 11.24 -16.79
CA ALA A 703 0.20 10.95 -15.43
C ALA A 703 1.71 11.02 -15.28
N LYS A 704 2.20 11.41 -14.11
CA LYS A 704 3.64 11.47 -13.80
C LYS A 704 4.05 10.37 -12.83
N PRO A 705 5.30 9.85 -12.95
CA PRO A 705 5.86 9.02 -11.91
C PRO A 705 6.11 9.88 -10.66
N ARG A 706 6.00 9.25 -9.49
CA ARG A 706 6.40 9.86 -8.22
C ARG A 706 7.90 10.08 -8.16
N ASP A 707 8.30 11.21 -7.61
CA ASP A 707 9.68 11.38 -7.14
C ASP A 707 9.88 10.69 -5.79
N ASP A 708 11.13 10.45 -5.43
CA ASP A 708 11.46 9.74 -4.18
C ASP A 708 11.03 10.51 -2.93
N GLN A 709 10.96 11.84 -2.95
CA GLN A 709 10.50 12.62 -1.80
C GLN A 709 9.01 12.44 -1.48
N HIS A 710 8.23 11.99 -2.46
CA HIS A 710 6.78 11.86 -2.39
C HIS A 710 6.28 10.48 -2.82
N ALA A 711 7.18 9.50 -2.92
CA ALA A 711 6.88 8.12 -3.22
C ALA A 711 6.18 7.43 -2.02
N TRP A 712 4.94 7.83 -1.75
CA TRP A 712 4.15 7.41 -0.59
C TRP A 712 3.31 6.15 -0.79
N PHE A 713 3.73 5.22 -1.62
CA PHE A 713 2.91 4.07 -2.02
C PHE A 713 3.00 2.86 -1.08
N TYR A 714 3.09 3.10 0.24
CA TYR A 714 3.15 2.05 1.27
C TYR A 714 1.93 1.12 1.24
N HIS A 715 0.74 1.69 0.97
CA HIS A 715 -0.51 0.97 0.78
C HIS A 715 -0.44 -0.19 -0.22
N MET A 716 0.50 -0.18 -1.18
CA MET A 716 0.66 -1.27 -2.15
C MET A 716 1.02 -2.59 -1.47
N GLU A 717 1.94 -2.58 -0.49
CA GLU A 717 2.30 -3.79 0.26
C GLU A 717 1.11 -4.25 1.12
N GLU A 718 0.44 -3.32 1.79
CA GLU A 718 -0.73 -3.60 2.63
C GLU A 718 -1.87 -4.21 1.83
N ALA A 719 -2.22 -3.63 0.68
CA ALA A 719 -3.24 -4.16 -0.23
C ALA A 719 -2.88 -5.57 -0.75
N TYR A 720 -1.60 -5.85 -1.00
CA TYR A 720 -1.16 -7.20 -1.38
C TYR A 720 -1.39 -8.21 -0.26
N TYR A 721 -1.15 -7.83 0.99
CA TYR A 721 -1.43 -8.67 2.16
C TYR A 721 -2.90 -8.83 2.50
N PHE A 722 -3.82 -8.15 1.80
CA PHE A 722 -5.26 -8.36 1.93
C PHE A 722 -5.83 -9.15 0.74
N THR A 723 -5.40 -8.80 -0.47
CA THR A 723 -5.99 -9.28 -1.73
C THR A 723 -5.27 -10.47 -2.34
N GLY A 724 -3.97 -10.63 -2.07
CA GLY A 724 -3.11 -11.58 -2.80
C GLY A 724 -2.96 -11.24 -4.29
N ASN A 725 -3.28 -10.01 -4.72
CA ASN A 725 -3.30 -9.61 -6.13
C ASN A 725 -1.92 -9.81 -6.81
N PRO A 726 -1.82 -10.68 -7.82
CA PRO A 726 -0.54 -11.03 -8.42
C PRO A 726 0.07 -9.90 -9.28
N TRP A 727 -0.73 -8.90 -9.69
CA TRP A 727 -0.21 -7.70 -10.37
C TRP A 727 0.65 -6.84 -9.44
N ILE A 728 0.28 -6.74 -8.15
CA ILE A 728 1.11 -6.06 -7.15
C ILE A 728 2.44 -6.80 -6.95
N LYS A 729 2.42 -8.15 -6.94
CA LYS A 729 3.64 -8.96 -6.87
C LYS A 729 4.58 -8.68 -8.05
N ASP A 730 4.05 -8.64 -9.28
CA ASP A 730 4.86 -8.36 -10.46
C ASP A 730 5.44 -6.95 -10.45
N TRP A 731 4.65 -5.96 -10.01
CA TRP A 731 5.14 -4.61 -9.84
C TRP A 731 6.28 -4.53 -8.82
N TYR A 732 6.18 -5.24 -7.69
CA TYR A 732 7.28 -5.30 -6.71
C TYR A 732 8.52 -6.06 -7.18
N LYS A 733 8.38 -7.04 -8.09
CA LYS A 733 9.55 -7.62 -8.78
C LYS A 733 10.31 -6.55 -9.55
N PHE A 734 9.60 -5.68 -10.28
CA PHE A 734 10.21 -4.53 -10.95
C PHE A 734 10.81 -3.54 -9.95
N VAL A 735 10.07 -3.13 -8.92
CA VAL A 735 10.56 -2.17 -7.91
C VAL A 735 11.83 -2.68 -7.22
N GLY A 736 11.91 -3.97 -6.91
CA GLY A 736 13.12 -4.58 -6.35
C GLY A 736 14.34 -4.38 -7.26
N GLU A 737 14.23 -4.81 -8.51
CA GLU A 737 15.31 -4.66 -9.50
C GLU A 737 15.65 -3.18 -9.77
N PHE A 738 14.65 -2.30 -9.82
CA PHE A 738 14.84 -0.87 -10.01
C PHE A 738 15.62 -0.24 -8.84
N ARG A 739 15.26 -0.57 -7.59
CA ARG A 739 15.88 -0.03 -6.37
C ARG A 739 17.31 -0.50 -6.10
N LYS A 740 17.81 -1.49 -6.85
CA LYS A 740 19.26 -1.79 -6.88
C LYS A 740 20.06 -0.57 -7.34
N THR A 741 19.49 0.27 -8.21
CA THR A 741 20.06 1.57 -8.61
C THR A 741 20.36 2.46 -7.40
N PHE A 742 19.39 2.65 -6.50
CA PHE A 742 19.53 3.42 -5.25
C PHE A 742 20.59 2.81 -4.34
N LEU A 743 20.43 1.52 -4.05
CA LEU A 743 21.23 0.82 -3.04
C LEU A 743 22.71 0.78 -3.43
N HIS A 744 22.99 0.62 -4.73
CA HIS A 744 24.35 0.67 -5.27
C HIS A 744 24.86 2.10 -5.51
N ARG A 745 24.01 3.13 -5.41
CA ARG A 745 24.31 4.55 -5.66
C ARG A 745 24.80 4.81 -7.09
N LEU A 746 24.05 4.29 -8.05
CA LEU A 746 24.39 4.38 -9.47
C LEU A 746 23.63 5.48 -10.21
N ASP A 747 22.54 5.99 -9.64
CA ASP A 747 21.86 7.15 -10.20
C ASP A 747 22.83 8.36 -10.21
N PRO A 748 23.03 9.03 -11.36
CA PRO A 748 23.90 10.22 -11.45
C PRO A 748 23.32 11.45 -10.74
N TYR A 749 22.01 11.48 -10.48
CA TYR A 749 21.28 12.61 -9.90
C TYR A 749 20.35 12.18 -8.75
N PRO A 750 20.83 11.41 -7.76
CA PRO A 750 19.97 10.88 -6.71
C PRO A 750 19.41 12.01 -5.86
N ASP A 751 18.21 11.84 -5.30
CA ASP A 751 17.73 12.76 -4.27
C ASP A 751 18.46 12.48 -2.94
N PRO A 752 19.33 13.37 -2.45
CA PRO A 752 20.08 13.13 -1.22
C PRO A 752 19.25 13.44 0.03
N SER A 753 18.00 13.89 -0.10
CA SER A 753 17.17 14.25 1.05
C SER A 753 16.92 13.02 1.94
N THR A 754 16.89 13.25 3.25
CA THR A 754 16.55 12.23 4.24
C THR A 754 15.20 11.58 3.95
N ARG A 755 14.23 12.36 3.46
CA ARG A 755 12.90 11.87 3.09
C ARG A 755 12.93 10.97 1.86
N GLY A 756 13.59 11.40 0.78
CA GLY A 756 13.74 10.60 -0.43
C GLY A 756 14.48 9.29 -0.16
N THR A 757 15.57 9.39 0.62
CA THR A 757 16.30 8.21 1.11
C THR A 757 15.39 7.26 1.89
N ALA A 758 14.56 7.78 2.80
CA ALA A 758 13.66 6.95 3.59
C ALA A 758 12.63 6.19 2.74
N HIS A 759 11.99 6.87 1.78
CA HIS A 759 11.02 6.25 0.89
C HIS A 759 11.68 5.21 -0.02
N ALA A 760 12.83 5.52 -0.64
CA ALA A 760 13.57 4.57 -1.48
C ALA A 760 13.97 3.29 -0.71
N LEU A 761 14.46 3.46 0.52
CA LEU A 761 14.77 2.33 1.40
C LEU A 761 13.51 1.54 1.79
N ALA A 762 12.41 2.21 2.15
CA ALA A 762 11.15 1.52 2.44
C ALA A 762 10.71 0.65 1.26
N HIS A 763 10.69 1.17 0.04
CA HIS A 763 10.27 0.39 -1.14
C HIS A 763 11.20 -0.78 -1.44
N ALA A 764 12.51 -0.61 -1.26
CA ALA A 764 13.46 -1.72 -1.39
C ALA A 764 13.16 -2.84 -0.37
N LEU A 765 12.81 -2.48 0.87
CA LEU A 765 12.48 -3.43 1.92
C LEU A 765 11.11 -4.11 1.68
N GLN A 766 10.12 -3.39 1.17
CA GLN A 766 8.82 -3.94 0.77
C GLN A 766 8.97 -4.90 -0.41
N ALA A 767 9.75 -4.52 -1.42
CA ALA A 767 10.11 -5.41 -2.52
C ALA A 767 10.80 -6.67 -2.01
N TYR A 768 11.79 -6.54 -1.11
CA TYR A 768 12.45 -7.68 -0.46
C TYR A 768 11.46 -8.61 0.25
N ARG A 769 10.51 -8.07 1.02
CA ARG A 769 9.50 -8.90 1.72
C ARG A 769 8.66 -9.72 0.75
N ILE A 770 8.35 -9.17 -0.43
CA ILE A 770 7.51 -9.83 -1.43
C ILE A 770 8.32 -10.81 -2.29
N THR A 771 9.54 -10.44 -2.70
CA THR A 771 10.35 -11.26 -3.62
C THR A 771 11.26 -12.26 -2.91
N GLY A 772 11.68 -11.96 -1.67
CA GLY A 772 12.70 -12.71 -0.95
C GLY A 772 14.11 -12.55 -1.51
N ASP A 773 14.37 -11.55 -2.37
CA ASP A 773 15.68 -11.36 -3.00
C ASP A 773 16.77 -10.99 -1.97
N PRO A 774 17.72 -11.88 -1.66
CA PRO A 774 18.75 -11.64 -0.65
C PRO A 774 19.72 -10.50 -1.04
N GLU A 775 19.83 -10.15 -2.32
CA GLU A 775 20.66 -9.02 -2.75
C GLU A 775 20.13 -7.69 -2.18
N LEU A 776 18.80 -7.51 -2.17
CA LEU A 776 18.18 -6.29 -1.66
C LEU A 776 18.49 -6.05 -0.19
N ILE A 777 18.33 -7.07 0.66
CA ILE A 777 18.59 -6.93 2.11
C ILE A 777 20.07 -6.72 2.41
N ASN A 778 20.96 -7.37 1.65
CA ASN A 778 22.41 -7.18 1.77
C ASN A 778 22.85 -5.79 1.32
N ALA A 779 22.34 -5.31 0.18
CA ALA A 779 22.63 -3.98 -0.34
C ALA A 779 22.02 -2.88 0.56
N TYR A 780 20.85 -3.13 1.17
CA TYR A 780 20.27 -2.28 2.21
C TYR A 780 21.23 -2.14 3.41
N GLN A 781 21.75 -3.25 3.94
CA GLN A 781 22.72 -3.21 5.05
C GLN A 781 23.96 -2.37 4.67
N GLN A 782 24.51 -2.58 3.48
CA GLN A 782 25.65 -1.81 2.99
C GLN A 782 25.31 -0.31 2.89
N TYR A 783 24.08 0.03 2.50
CA TYR A 783 23.61 1.41 2.44
C TYR A 783 23.49 2.04 3.83
N ILE A 784 22.94 1.34 4.84
CA ILE A 784 22.94 1.80 6.24
C ILE A 784 24.36 2.13 6.69
N ASN A 785 25.34 1.27 6.39
CA ASN A 785 26.73 1.52 6.77
C ASN A 785 27.33 2.75 6.08
N LYS A 786 26.84 3.13 4.89
CA LYS A 786 27.18 4.42 4.26
C LYS A 786 26.49 5.59 4.96
N LEU A 787 25.21 5.45 5.36
CA LEU A 787 24.49 6.48 6.11
C LEU A 787 25.16 6.77 7.46
N ARG A 788 25.60 5.73 8.18
CA ARG A 788 26.35 5.86 9.43
C ARG A 788 27.61 6.69 9.28
N LYS A 789 28.38 6.45 8.21
CA LYS A 789 29.58 7.25 7.90
C LYS A 789 29.27 8.73 7.61
N ASN A 790 28.05 9.01 7.15
CA ASN A 790 27.58 10.36 6.87
C ASN A 790 26.89 11.04 8.06
N GLN A 791 26.51 10.29 9.09
CA GLN A 791 25.90 10.83 10.31
C GLN A 791 26.91 11.67 11.07
N SER A 792 26.49 12.83 11.58
CA SER A 792 27.35 13.69 12.39
C SER A 792 27.78 12.94 13.65
N PRO A 793 29.07 12.67 13.87
CA PRO A 793 29.54 11.93 15.06
C PRO A 793 29.42 12.76 16.35
N ILE A 794 29.10 14.04 16.21
CA ILE A 794 28.94 14.99 17.31
C ILE A 794 27.46 15.18 17.66
N HIS A 795 26.62 15.38 16.66
CA HIS A 795 25.23 15.82 16.87
C HIS A 795 24.17 14.77 16.51
N GLY A 796 24.52 13.66 15.86
CA GLY A 796 23.59 12.60 15.46
C GLY A 796 22.73 12.93 14.24
N SER A 797 22.76 14.18 13.77
CA SER A 797 22.08 14.65 12.56
C SER A 797 22.64 14.03 11.28
N ILE A 798 21.81 14.01 10.26
CA ILE A 798 22.00 13.41 8.95
C ILE A 798 21.58 14.38 7.83
N SER A 799 22.39 15.35 7.41
CA SER A 799 21.98 16.11 6.21
C SER A 799 23.09 16.59 5.27
N ARG A 800 22.91 16.15 4.01
CA ARG A 800 23.22 16.89 2.78
C ARG A 800 21.87 17.38 2.22
N MET A 801 21.58 18.67 2.29
CA MET A 801 20.45 19.25 1.56
C MET A 801 20.80 19.52 0.09
N TRP A 802 19.79 19.54 -0.79
CA TRP A 802 19.91 19.91 -2.21
C TRP A 802 20.53 21.31 -2.43
N ASN A 803 20.38 22.22 -1.46
CA ASN A 803 20.86 23.60 -1.52
C ASN A 803 22.27 23.82 -0.95
N GLY A 804 23.00 22.75 -0.59
CA GLY A 804 24.35 22.86 -0.04
C GLY A 804 24.44 23.28 1.44
N ASP A 805 23.32 23.48 2.15
CA ASP A 805 23.35 23.68 3.61
C ASP A 805 23.53 22.31 4.30
N PHE A 806 24.79 21.97 4.55
CA PHE A 806 25.14 20.76 5.28
C PHE A 806 24.56 20.83 6.71
N ARG A 807 23.88 19.76 7.14
CA ARG A 807 23.47 19.46 8.53
C ARG A 807 22.25 20.20 9.08
N SER A 808 21.29 20.57 8.22
CA SER A 808 19.94 20.94 8.64
C SER A 808 18.95 19.78 8.43
N ASP A 809 18.35 19.30 9.52
CA ASP A 809 17.42 18.16 9.55
C ASP A 809 16.00 18.55 9.92
N ARG A 810 15.05 17.76 9.44
CA ARG A 810 13.62 17.90 9.72
C ARG A 810 13.12 16.67 10.46
N ALA A 811 12.50 16.85 11.62
CA ALA A 811 12.07 15.71 12.44
C ALA A 811 11.08 14.79 11.70
N SER A 812 10.20 15.35 10.87
CA SER A 812 9.27 14.57 10.04
C SER A 812 9.99 13.66 9.04
N TRP A 813 11.11 14.11 8.47
CA TRP A 813 11.90 13.34 7.51
C TRP A 813 12.75 12.27 8.19
N VAL A 814 13.36 12.63 9.33
CA VAL A 814 14.06 11.68 10.20
C VAL A 814 13.10 10.60 10.68
N GLY A 815 11.84 10.93 10.94
CA GLY A 815 10.77 9.97 11.26
C GLY A 815 10.62 8.89 10.19
N TYR A 816 10.46 9.26 8.91
CA TYR A 816 10.38 8.28 7.83
C TYR A 816 11.62 7.37 7.75
N LEU A 817 12.81 7.95 7.93
CA LEU A 817 14.03 7.15 7.91
C LEU A 817 14.07 6.19 9.10
N ALA A 818 13.72 6.65 10.30
CA ALA A 818 13.69 5.83 11.50
C ALA A 818 12.69 4.66 11.37
N HIS A 819 11.51 4.88 10.78
CA HIS A 819 10.54 3.82 10.47
C HIS A 819 11.16 2.68 9.66
N THR A 820 11.83 3.00 8.54
CA THR A 820 12.42 1.97 7.66
C THR A 820 13.63 1.29 8.31
N ILE A 821 14.45 2.00 9.09
CA ILE A 821 15.56 1.42 9.85
C ILE A 821 15.06 0.45 10.91
N ILE A 822 14.05 0.82 11.69
CA ILE A 822 13.41 -0.07 12.69
C ILE A 822 12.84 -1.30 11.99
N THR A 823 12.19 -1.10 10.84
CA THR A 823 11.61 -2.20 10.06
C THR A 823 12.69 -3.16 9.54
N PHE A 824 13.82 -2.63 9.04
CA PHE A 824 14.99 -3.43 8.66
C PHE A 824 15.55 -4.22 9.85
N MET A 825 15.71 -3.57 11.01
CA MET A 825 16.18 -4.23 12.23
C MET A 825 15.31 -5.43 12.60
N ASN A 826 13.99 -5.34 12.45
CA ASN A 826 13.09 -6.46 12.69
C ASN A 826 13.34 -7.63 11.71
N GLU A 827 13.62 -7.36 10.44
CA GLU A 827 13.88 -8.40 9.43
C GLU A 827 15.17 -9.18 9.71
N VAL A 828 16.19 -8.53 10.30
CA VAL A 828 17.49 -9.17 10.58
C VAL A 828 17.66 -9.67 12.01
N LYS A 829 16.70 -9.36 12.90
CA LYS A 829 16.74 -9.73 14.33
C LYS A 829 16.83 -11.25 14.51
N GLY A 830 17.81 -11.68 15.31
CA GLY A 830 18.04 -13.10 15.64
C GLY A 830 18.76 -13.92 14.58
N LYS A 831 19.20 -13.31 13.46
CA LYS A 831 20.00 -13.99 12.42
C LYS A 831 21.26 -13.22 12.06
N ASN A 832 21.18 -11.89 11.94
CA ASN A 832 22.33 -11.05 11.62
C ASN A 832 22.45 -9.93 12.66
N TRP A 833 22.98 -10.30 13.83
CA TRP A 833 23.18 -9.37 14.95
C TRP A 833 24.14 -8.23 14.62
N GLN A 834 25.09 -8.45 13.71
CA GLN A 834 25.96 -7.38 13.23
C GLN A 834 25.15 -6.30 12.52
N ALA A 835 24.35 -6.66 11.52
CA ALA A 835 23.48 -5.71 10.81
C ALA A 835 22.51 -5.00 11.77
N TYR A 836 21.94 -5.75 12.71
CA TYR A 836 21.06 -5.20 13.75
C TYR A 836 21.79 -4.15 14.60
N ALA A 837 23.00 -4.45 15.08
CA ALA A 837 23.78 -3.54 15.93
C ALA A 837 24.20 -2.27 15.17
N GLU A 838 24.59 -2.40 13.90
CA GLU A 838 24.93 -1.25 13.05
C GLU A 838 23.72 -0.33 12.85
N ALA A 839 22.57 -0.91 12.51
CA ALA A 839 21.31 -0.17 12.34
C ALA A 839 20.82 0.46 13.65
N PHE A 840 20.93 -0.26 14.77
CA PHE A 840 20.61 0.28 16.10
C PHE A 840 21.50 1.48 16.44
N ASN A 841 22.81 1.40 16.22
CA ASN A 841 23.71 2.52 16.52
C ASN A 841 23.37 3.76 15.69
N PHE A 842 23.05 3.56 14.41
CA PHE A 842 22.57 4.64 13.53
C PHE A 842 21.29 5.29 14.07
N LEU A 843 20.30 4.47 14.42
CA LEU A 843 19.03 4.91 14.99
C LEU A 843 19.24 5.68 16.29
N SER A 844 20.12 5.20 17.17
CA SER A 844 20.48 5.85 18.43
C SER A 844 21.01 7.28 18.22
N GLY A 845 21.82 7.50 17.19
CA GLY A 845 22.27 8.84 16.82
C GLY A 845 21.11 9.77 16.42
N LEU A 846 20.12 9.27 15.67
CA LEU A 846 18.92 10.03 15.31
C LEU A 846 18.07 10.38 16.55
N MET A 847 17.98 9.46 17.51
CA MET A 847 17.22 9.65 18.74
C MET A 847 17.89 10.65 19.70
N GLU A 848 19.23 10.58 19.84
CA GLU A 848 19.97 11.59 20.59
C GLU A 848 19.91 12.96 19.91
N TRP A 849 20.01 13.01 18.57
CA TRP A 849 19.79 14.25 17.83
C TRP A 849 18.42 14.87 18.15
N ASN A 850 17.34 14.08 18.05
CA ASN A 850 16.00 14.60 18.32
C ASN A 850 15.83 15.06 19.77
N TYR A 851 16.34 14.29 20.73
CA TYR A 851 16.24 14.61 22.15
C TYR A 851 17.00 15.90 22.53
N ILE A 852 18.17 16.13 21.96
CA ILE A 852 19.05 17.25 22.36
C ILE A 852 18.78 18.52 21.53
N TYR A 853 18.61 18.35 20.22
CA TYR A 853 18.58 19.44 19.24
C TYR A 853 17.25 19.50 18.49
N GLY A 854 16.80 18.37 17.95
CA GLY A 854 15.67 18.32 17.02
C GLY A 854 14.34 18.76 17.64
N ASN A 855 14.02 18.30 18.87
CA ASN A 855 12.79 18.61 19.60
C ASN A 855 11.51 18.50 18.74
N PHE A 856 11.43 17.51 17.85
CA PHE A 856 10.31 17.36 16.91
C PHE A 856 10.06 18.59 16.02
N ALA A 857 11.09 19.37 15.72
CA ALA A 857 10.96 20.60 14.96
C ALA A 857 10.84 20.37 13.45
N TYR A 858 10.27 21.36 12.77
CA TYR A 858 10.17 21.37 11.32
C TYR A 858 11.55 21.34 10.66
N GLN A 859 12.52 22.11 11.18
CA GLN A 859 13.90 22.13 10.69
C GLN A 859 14.87 22.67 11.77
N VAL A 860 16.03 22.03 11.95
CA VAL A 860 17.08 22.43 12.92
C VAL A 860 18.46 22.19 12.34
N ASN A 861 19.38 23.16 12.49
CA ASN A 861 20.80 22.96 12.23
C ASN A 861 21.57 22.81 13.56
N SER A 862 21.81 21.57 13.97
CA SER A 862 22.46 21.24 15.24
C SER A 862 23.93 21.66 15.31
N ASP A 863 24.61 21.79 14.16
CA ASP A 863 26.02 22.24 14.12
C ASP A 863 26.19 23.69 14.56
N LYS A 864 25.13 24.50 14.41
CA LYS A 864 25.08 25.87 14.90
C LYS A 864 24.64 25.96 16.37
N GLY A 865 24.55 24.82 17.07
CA GLY A 865 24.05 24.74 18.44
C GLY A 865 22.55 25.02 18.59
N GLN A 866 21.80 25.04 17.48
CA GLN A 866 20.37 25.34 17.50
C GLN A 866 19.57 24.24 18.20
N ARG A 867 18.50 24.66 18.87
CA ARG A 867 17.47 23.76 19.42
C ARG A 867 16.13 24.12 18.80
N GLY A 868 15.44 23.13 18.29
CA GLY A 868 14.18 23.31 17.60
C GLY A 868 13.00 23.59 18.53
N SER A 869 11.98 24.25 17.99
CA SER A 869 10.62 24.27 18.54
C SER A 869 9.77 23.26 17.78
N SER A 870 8.99 22.46 18.51
CA SER A 870 8.27 21.34 17.90
C SER A 870 7.25 21.80 16.84
N SER A 871 6.96 20.93 15.89
CA SER A 871 5.97 21.15 14.84
C SER A 871 4.99 19.98 14.80
N TYR A 872 3.71 20.26 14.52
CA TYR A 872 2.68 19.22 14.36
C TYR A 872 3.06 18.20 13.26
N GLY A 873 3.81 18.64 12.25
CA GLY A 873 4.22 17.81 11.12
C GLY A 873 5.23 16.71 11.48
N ALA A 874 5.85 16.78 12.65
CA ALA A 874 6.87 15.85 13.11
C ALA A 874 6.32 14.53 13.70
N GLN A 875 5.01 14.31 13.63
CA GLN A 875 4.36 13.12 14.19
C GLN A 875 4.93 11.78 13.69
N ASN A 876 5.51 11.73 12.48
CA ASN A 876 6.17 10.52 11.97
C ASN A 876 7.40 10.08 12.78
N LEU A 877 7.97 10.97 13.62
CA LEU A 877 9.07 10.61 14.51
C LEU A 877 8.58 10.16 15.89
N ALA A 878 7.31 10.41 16.21
CA ALA A 878 6.74 10.10 17.50
C ALA A 878 6.68 8.58 17.73
N ASP A 879 6.26 7.81 16.71
CA ASP A 879 6.24 6.35 16.77
C ASP A 879 7.67 5.75 16.92
N PRO A 880 8.68 6.15 16.12
CA PRO A 880 10.05 5.70 16.32
C PRO A 880 10.64 6.04 17.70
N GLN A 881 10.36 7.23 18.25
CA GLN A 881 10.83 7.57 19.59
C GLN A 881 10.13 6.75 20.68
N ALA A 882 8.82 6.47 20.52
CA ALA A 882 8.08 5.56 21.39
C ALA A 882 8.66 4.13 21.31
N TRP A 883 8.94 3.64 20.11
CA TRP A 883 9.62 2.36 19.88
C TRP A 883 10.98 2.32 20.56
N TYR A 884 11.78 3.40 20.44
CA TYR A 884 13.11 3.46 21.03
C TYR A 884 13.07 3.46 22.57
N PHE A 885 12.09 4.12 23.18
CA PHE A 885 11.83 3.98 24.62
C PHE A 885 11.53 2.52 25.00
N LEU A 886 10.62 1.87 24.27
CA LEU A 886 10.24 0.48 24.55
C LEU A 886 11.45 -0.47 24.47
N HIS A 887 12.37 -0.22 23.53
CA HIS A 887 13.55 -1.05 23.26
C HIS A 887 14.85 -0.58 23.92
N THR A 888 14.78 0.39 24.83
CA THR A 888 15.93 0.80 25.65
C THR A 888 15.61 1.01 27.13
N GLY A 889 14.34 1.16 27.50
CA GLY A 889 13.93 1.54 28.86
C GLY A 889 14.31 2.96 29.26
N LYS A 890 14.94 3.75 28.37
CA LYS A 890 15.44 5.09 28.70
C LYS A 890 14.29 6.10 28.80
N GLN A 891 13.85 6.35 30.04
CA GLN A 891 12.69 7.18 30.38
C GLN A 891 12.71 8.58 29.75
N LYS A 892 13.91 9.19 29.59
CA LYS A 892 14.10 10.51 28.96
C LYS A 892 13.38 10.67 27.62
N TYR A 893 13.30 9.62 26.80
CA TYR A 893 12.65 9.68 25.48
C TYR A 893 11.13 9.63 25.59
N LEU A 894 10.59 8.88 26.56
CA LEU A 894 9.15 8.88 26.81
C LEU A 894 8.70 10.22 27.38
N ASP A 895 9.46 10.81 28.31
CA ASP A 895 9.14 12.11 28.89
C ASP A 895 9.21 13.22 27.83
N HIS A 896 10.24 13.19 26.98
CA HIS A 896 10.37 14.08 25.82
C HIS A 896 9.17 13.94 24.86
N LEU A 897 8.76 12.70 24.55
CA LEU A 897 7.60 12.44 23.70
C LEU A 897 6.30 12.93 24.33
N LYS A 898 6.08 12.65 25.62
CA LYS A 898 4.90 13.09 26.36
C LYS A 898 4.77 14.61 26.38
N LYS A 899 5.90 15.33 26.52
CA LYS A 899 5.93 16.79 26.43
C LYS A 899 5.48 17.27 25.05
N TYR A 900 6.05 16.73 23.98
CA TYR A 900 5.62 17.04 22.61
C TYR A 900 4.13 16.78 22.37
N VAL A 901 3.63 15.62 22.80
CA VAL A 901 2.22 15.23 22.62
C VAL A 901 1.26 16.13 23.39
N LYS A 902 1.61 16.50 24.64
CA LYS A 902 0.70 17.22 25.54
C LYS A 902 0.62 18.71 25.24
N GLU A 903 1.77 19.35 25.07
CA GLU A 903 1.89 20.81 25.08
C GLU A 903 2.81 21.38 24.00
N GLY A 904 3.62 20.55 23.33
CA GLY A 904 4.69 21.02 22.45
C GLY A 904 5.99 21.33 23.21
N ILE A 905 7.05 21.67 22.49
CA ILE A 905 8.40 21.89 23.04
C ILE A 905 8.92 23.23 22.54
N ASN A 906 9.52 24.00 23.46
CA ASN A 906 10.08 25.34 23.21
C ASN A 906 9.08 26.29 22.54
N GLY A 907 7.83 26.30 23.02
CA GLY A 907 6.74 27.12 22.48
C GLY A 907 6.19 26.65 21.12
N GLY A 908 6.62 25.49 20.62
CA GLY A 908 6.15 24.91 19.37
C GLY A 908 4.83 24.14 19.50
N ASP A 909 4.42 23.54 18.39
CA ASP A 909 3.15 22.83 18.27
C ASP A 909 3.20 21.43 18.91
N LYS A 910 2.03 20.94 19.31
CA LYS A 910 1.81 19.53 19.67
C LYS A 910 1.42 18.69 18.45
N VAL A 911 1.42 17.37 18.63
CA VAL A 911 0.97 16.39 17.63
C VAL A 911 -0.52 16.59 17.26
N TYR A 912 -0.92 16.20 16.04
CA TYR A 912 -2.34 16.15 15.68
C TYR A 912 -3.10 15.10 16.51
N SER A 913 -4.36 15.40 16.82
CA SER A 913 -5.22 14.50 17.60
C SER A 913 -5.45 13.15 16.91
N ASN A 914 -5.49 13.11 15.57
CA ASN A 914 -5.67 11.86 14.83
C ASN A 914 -4.48 10.90 14.95
N ALA A 915 -3.30 11.36 15.35
CA ALA A 915 -2.15 10.48 15.62
C ALA A 915 -2.19 9.85 17.02
N LEU A 916 -3.21 10.16 17.83
CA LEU A 916 -3.37 9.66 19.19
C LEU A 916 -4.32 8.46 19.30
N GLU A 917 -5.13 8.23 18.27
CA GLU A 917 -6.08 7.12 18.15
C GLU A 917 -5.91 6.46 16.78
N TRP A 918 -5.41 5.23 16.79
CA TRP A 918 -5.10 4.51 15.57
C TRP A 918 -6.35 3.87 14.95
N ASN A 919 -6.67 4.32 13.74
CA ASN A 919 -7.80 3.87 12.93
C ASN A 919 -7.34 3.35 11.55
N GLY A 920 -6.07 2.93 11.44
CA GLY A 920 -5.49 2.44 10.18
C GLY A 920 -4.73 3.48 9.36
N GLN A 921 -4.47 4.67 9.91
CA GLN A 921 -3.50 5.60 9.32
C GLN A 921 -2.05 5.14 9.55
N PHE A 922 -1.10 5.69 8.79
CA PHE A 922 0.32 5.30 8.84
C PHE A 922 0.97 5.50 10.23
N GLN A 923 0.61 6.58 10.95
CA GLN A 923 1.21 6.94 12.24
C GLN A 923 0.31 6.62 13.44
N GLY A 924 0.89 6.66 14.63
CA GLY A 924 0.21 6.72 15.91
C GLY A 924 0.13 5.39 16.64
N ARG A 925 0.69 4.31 16.07
CA ARG A 925 0.57 2.97 16.64
C ARG A 925 1.35 2.85 17.95
N HIS A 926 2.62 3.24 17.96
CA HIS A 926 3.46 3.14 19.15
C HIS A 926 3.17 4.28 20.13
N VAL A 927 2.86 5.48 19.64
CA VAL A 927 2.48 6.62 20.48
C VAL A 927 1.21 6.32 21.29
N GLN A 928 0.16 5.79 20.64
CA GLN A 928 -1.05 5.39 21.37
C GLN A 928 -0.72 4.38 22.46
N PHE A 929 0.07 3.35 22.12
CA PHE A 929 0.41 2.31 23.09
C PHE A 929 1.15 2.85 24.32
N VAL A 930 2.22 3.65 24.16
CA VAL A 930 3.00 4.15 25.32
C VAL A 930 2.27 5.21 26.15
N ARG A 931 1.14 5.74 25.65
CA ARG A 931 0.24 6.60 26.45
C ARG A 931 -0.61 5.80 27.42
N GLU A 932 -1.05 4.62 27.01
CA GLU A 932 -1.95 3.75 27.76
C GLU A 932 -1.19 2.71 28.59
N TYR A 933 -0.07 2.22 28.07
CA TYR A 933 0.75 1.17 28.67
C TYR A 933 1.89 1.74 29.52
N LYS A 934 2.04 1.18 30.73
CA LYS A 934 3.22 1.37 31.57
C LYS A 934 4.13 0.15 31.45
N LYS A 935 5.36 0.35 30.98
CA LYS A 935 6.37 -0.71 30.93
C LYS A 935 6.60 -1.24 32.36
N ALA A 936 6.38 -2.54 32.54
CA ALA A 936 6.36 -3.17 33.86
C ALA A 936 7.75 -3.19 34.53
N ASP A 937 8.79 -3.31 33.72
CA ASP A 937 10.18 -3.32 34.16
C ASP A 937 10.95 -2.22 33.43
N LEU A 938 11.49 -1.30 34.22
CA LEU A 938 12.36 -0.20 33.79
C LEU A 938 13.73 -0.28 34.45
N ILE A 939 14.06 -1.38 35.14
CA ILE A 939 15.34 -1.55 35.83
C ILE A 939 16.30 -2.18 34.82
N PRO A 940 17.25 -1.41 34.26
CA PRO A 940 18.20 -1.99 33.33
C PRO A 940 19.22 -2.87 34.07
N PRO A 941 19.92 -3.77 33.36
CA PRO A 941 21.08 -4.47 33.92
C PRO A 941 22.12 -3.48 34.46
N LYS A 942 22.88 -3.90 35.47
CA LYS A 942 24.00 -3.11 35.99
C LYS A 942 25.10 -2.95 34.92
N ALA A 943 25.82 -1.84 34.99
CA ALA A 943 27.00 -1.63 34.15
C ALA A 943 28.06 -2.70 34.45
N ILE A 944 28.71 -3.19 33.40
CA ILE A 944 29.91 -4.04 33.52
C ILE A 944 31.05 -3.17 34.04
N SER A 945 31.70 -3.59 35.12
CA SER A 945 32.83 -2.87 35.75
C SER A 945 34.18 -3.54 35.55
N ASP A 946 34.19 -4.80 35.08
CA ASP A 946 35.39 -5.63 34.93
C ASP A 946 35.77 -5.91 33.46
N LEU A 947 35.29 -5.07 32.52
CA LEU A 947 35.69 -5.19 31.12
C LEU A 947 37.21 -5.01 31.02
N LYS A 948 37.85 -5.88 30.24
CA LYS A 948 39.28 -5.83 29.89
C LYS A 948 39.46 -6.05 28.39
N ALA A 949 40.48 -5.43 27.82
CA ALA A 949 40.95 -5.66 26.45
C ALA A 949 42.40 -6.16 26.49
N ILE A 950 42.66 -7.29 25.83
CA ILE A 950 43.96 -7.94 25.77
C ILE A 950 44.42 -7.95 24.30
N PRO A 951 45.42 -7.14 23.92
CA PRO A 951 45.94 -7.14 22.55
C PRO A 951 46.80 -8.38 22.27
N GLU A 952 46.60 -8.99 21.12
CA GLU A 952 47.30 -10.19 20.62
C GLU A 952 47.60 -10.02 19.11
N GLY A 953 48.70 -9.37 18.75
CA GLY A 953 49.02 -9.07 17.36
C GLY A 953 47.97 -8.13 16.74
N ARG A 954 47.20 -8.58 15.72
CA ARG A 954 46.08 -7.81 15.12
C ARG A 954 44.71 -8.13 15.75
N ARG A 955 44.69 -8.88 16.84
CA ARG A 955 43.48 -9.31 17.55
C ARG A 955 43.40 -8.60 18.88
N ILE A 956 42.18 -8.32 19.33
CA ILE A 956 41.91 -7.86 20.69
C ILE A 956 40.90 -8.82 21.29
N THR A 957 41.30 -9.50 22.37
CA THR A 957 40.40 -10.33 23.16
C THR A 957 39.81 -9.48 24.28
N LEU A 958 38.50 -9.29 24.23
CA LEU A 958 37.73 -8.65 25.29
C LEU A 958 37.29 -9.70 26.30
N THR A 959 37.33 -9.38 27.60
CA THR A 959 36.81 -10.24 28.67
C THR A 959 36.02 -9.45 29.69
N TRP A 960 34.89 -9.98 30.17
CA TRP A 960 34.05 -9.34 31.19
C TRP A 960 33.17 -10.37 31.91
N THR A 961 32.52 -9.95 33.01
CA THR A 961 31.48 -10.74 33.70
C THR A 961 30.10 -10.12 33.44
N PRO A 962 29.14 -10.86 32.85
CA PRO A 962 27.82 -10.33 32.55
C PRO A 962 26.98 -10.12 33.82
N PRO A 963 26.19 -9.04 33.94
CA PRO A 963 25.23 -8.87 35.03
C PRO A 963 24.13 -9.94 34.94
N LEU A 964 23.44 -10.19 36.07
CA LEU A 964 22.46 -11.27 36.19
C LEU A 964 21.31 -11.15 35.19
N GLU A 965 20.92 -9.92 34.90
CA GLU A 965 19.75 -9.59 34.08
C GLU A 965 20.07 -9.51 32.58
N ALA A 966 21.34 -9.61 32.18
CA ALA A 966 21.73 -9.49 30.77
C ALA A 966 21.20 -10.65 29.90
N ASP A 967 20.61 -10.30 28.77
CA ASP A 967 20.10 -11.20 27.73
C ASP A 967 20.80 -10.97 26.36
N ARG A 968 21.30 -9.75 26.09
CA ARG A 968 22.01 -9.43 24.85
C ARG A 968 23.11 -8.39 25.05
N TYR A 969 24.16 -8.46 24.22
CA TYR A 969 25.20 -7.44 24.14
C TYR A 969 25.00 -6.44 22.99
N HIS A 970 25.49 -5.23 23.21
CA HIS A 970 25.80 -4.26 22.18
C HIS A 970 27.18 -3.68 22.47
N ILE A 971 28.16 -4.07 21.66
CA ILE A 971 29.56 -3.68 21.86
C ILE A 971 29.85 -2.51 20.93
N VAL A 972 30.47 -1.46 21.46
CA VAL A 972 30.90 -0.30 20.67
C VAL A 972 32.41 -0.11 20.77
N TRP A 973 33.03 0.33 19.68
CA TRP A 973 34.46 0.59 19.65
C TRP A 973 34.84 1.79 18.77
N SER A 974 35.93 2.47 19.13
CA SER A 974 36.45 3.65 18.41
C SER A 974 37.97 3.76 18.53
N ASP A 975 38.57 4.58 17.68
CA ASP A 975 39.98 5.00 17.75
C ASP A 975 40.20 6.16 18.75
N LYS A 976 39.13 6.65 19.36
CA LYS A 976 39.12 7.68 20.41
C LYS A 976 38.37 7.19 21.65
N PRO A 977 38.62 7.77 22.84
CA PRO A 977 37.85 7.44 24.03
C PRO A 977 36.34 7.65 23.78
N ILE A 978 35.53 6.72 24.28
CA ILE A 978 34.08 6.68 24.04
C ILE A 978 33.35 7.40 25.17
N SER A 979 32.35 8.22 24.82
CA SER A 979 31.48 8.91 25.77
C SER A 979 30.06 8.36 25.70
N GLU A 980 29.49 8.00 26.85
CA GLU A 980 28.05 7.68 26.97
C GLU A 980 27.21 8.96 26.94
N ALA A 981 27.60 9.95 27.76
CA ALA A 981 26.95 11.26 27.75
C ALA A 981 27.27 11.97 26.42
N PRO A 982 26.28 12.56 25.75
CA PRO A 982 26.52 13.34 24.54
C PRO A 982 27.56 14.44 24.77
N THR A 983 28.58 14.49 23.92
CA THR A 983 29.68 15.47 24.00
C THR A 983 29.99 16.08 22.64
N THR A 984 30.39 17.35 22.66
CA THR A 984 30.90 18.08 21.51
C THR A 984 32.42 18.04 21.37
N ASP A 985 33.11 17.40 22.32
CA ASP A 985 34.56 17.25 22.28
C ASP A 985 34.99 16.29 21.16
N LYS A 986 35.67 16.83 20.15
CA LYS A 986 36.17 16.09 18.98
C LYS A 986 37.27 15.07 19.33
N LYS A 987 37.85 15.15 20.53
CA LYS A 987 38.80 14.15 21.06
C LYS A 987 38.10 12.88 21.53
N MET A 988 36.80 12.93 21.76
CA MET A 988 35.97 11.81 22.18
C MET A 988 35.12 11.30 20.99
N THR A 989 34.57 10.10 21.12
CA THR A 989 33.52 9.57 20.23
C THR A 989 32.26 9.32 21.05
N ASN A 990 31.13 9.90 20.65
CA ASN A 990 29.85 9.52 21.22
C ASN A 990 29.55 8.04 20.91
N TRP A 991 29.04 7.28 21.87
CA TRP A 991 28.85 5.82 21.71
C TRP A 991 28.04 5.43 20.46
N TRP A 992 27.01 6.21 20.12
CA TRP A 992 26.17 5.99 18.95
C TRP A 992 26.89 6.28 17.62
N ALA A 993 27.97 7.06 17.65
CA ALA A 993 28.84 7.34 16.50
C ALA A 993 30.00 6.32 16.37
N ALA A 994 30.24 5.52 17.41
CA ALA A 994 31.27 4.49 17.40
C ALA A 994 30.92 3.38 16.39
N ASN A 995 31.92 2.55 16.07
CA ASN A 995 31.65 1.31 15.38
C ASN A 995 30.89 0.37 16.32
N ALA A 996 29.99 -0.44 15.77
CA ALA A 996 29.15 -1.34 16.53
C ALA A 996 29.49 -2.79 16.17
N LEU A 997 29.50 -3.65 17.17
CA LEU A 997 29.62 -5.09 17.05
C LEU A 997 28.40 -5.73 17.72
N GLY A 998 27.67 -6.51 16.94
CA GLY A 998 26.53 -7.30 17.41
C GLY A 998 26.92 -8.76 17.49
N PRO A 999 27.50 -9.23 18.61
CA PRO A 999 27.94 -10.60 18.70
C PRO A 999 26.76 -11.55 18.85
N ASP A 1000 26.82 -12.70 18.18
CA ASP A 1000 25.95 -13.83 18.48
C ASP A 1000 26.47 -14.58 19.72
N LEU A 1001 26.45 -13.88 20.86
CA LEU A 1001 26.94 -14.35 22.14
C LEU A 1001 25.86 -14.16 23.20
N ILE A 1002 25.37 -15.28 23.75
CA ILE A 1002 24.36 -15.29 24.80
C ILE A 1002 25.05 -15.00 26.15
N PRO A 1003 24.62 -13.99 26.92
CA PRO A 1003 25.15 -13.74 28.26
C PRO A 1003 25.00 -14.95 29.18
N THR A 1004 26.03 -15.22 29.98
CA THR A 1004 26.00 -16.25 31.01
C THR A 1004 26.30 -15.58 32.35
N PRO A 1005 25.27 -15.31 33.17
CA PRO A 1005 25.43 -14.63 34.44
C PRO A 1005 26.56 -15.19 35.30
N ASN A 1006 27.36 -14.31 35.89
CA ASN A 1006 28.44 -14.63 36.83
C ASN A 1006 29.57 -15.51 36.25
N LYS A 1007 29.61 -15.76 34.93
CA LYS A 1007 30.72 -16.44 34.27
C LYS A 1007 31.45 -15.47 33.36
N LYS A 1008 32.79 -15.45 33.43
CA LYS A 1008 33.59 -14.66 32.50
C LYS A 1008 33.28 -15.05 31.06
N GLN A 1009 32.97 -14.05 30.25
CA GLN A 1009 32.79 -14.18 28.82
C GLN A 1009 33.92 -13.49 28.07
N LYS A 1010 34.12 -13.90 26.82
CA LYS A 1010 35.14 -13.31 25.96
C LYS A 1010 34.67 -13.23 24.51
N ILE A 1011 35.18 -12.23 23.79
CA ILE A 1011 35.09 -12.15 22.34
C ILE A 1011 36.40 -11.62 21.77
N THR A 1012 36.82 -12.14 20.63
CA THR A 1012 38.02 -11.67 19.94
C THR A 1012 37.63 -10.87 18.71
N ILE A 1013 38.07 -9.63 18.64
CA ILE A 1013 37.87 -8.73 17.51
C ILE A 1013 39.17 -8.71 16.70
N THR A 1014 39.08 -8.91 15.39
CA THR A 1014 40.22 -8.75 14.48
C THR A 1014 40.12 -7.38 13.80
N THR A 1015 41.15 -6.55 13.93
CA THR A 1015 41.18 -5.23 13.29
C THR A 1015 41.83 -5.35 11.91
N SER A 1016 41.20 -4.73 10.89
CA SER A 1016 41.70 -4.72 9.51
C SER A 1016 42.64 -3.55 9.21
N ARG A 1017 42.86 -2.64 10.17
CA ARG A 1017 43.69 -1.44 10.05
C ARG A 1017 44.76 -1.43 11.13
N SER A 1018 45.88 -0.77 10.84
CA SER A 1018 46.86 -0.31 11.83
C SER A 1018 46.22 0.78 12.71
N ILE A 1019 45.40 0.36 13.67
CA ILE A 1019 44.83 1.25 14.68
C ILE A 1019 45.85 1.34 15.80
N HIS A 1020 46.27 2.53 16.21
CA HIS A 1020 47.27 2.70 17.27
C HIS A 1020 46.65 2.51 18.67
N SER A 1021 45.44 3.02 18.88
CA SER A 1021 44.68 2.91 20.11
C SER A 1021 43.24 2.49 19.83
N PHE A 1022 42.75 1.49 20.56
CA PHE A 1022 41.43 0.90 20.39
C PHE A 1022 40.64 1.01 21.69
N TYR A 1023 39.57 1.80 21.71
CA TYR A 1023 38.70 1.99 22.87
C TYR A 1023 37.43 1.18 22.71
N VAL A 1024 36.99 0.51 23.78
CA VAL A 1024 35.81 -0.36 23.76
C VAL A 1024 34.93 -0.14 24.97
N ALA A 1025 33.62 -0.19 24.74
CA ALA A 1025 32.62 -0.30 25.80
C ALA A 1025 31.53 -1.32 25.42
N ILE A 1026 30.84 -1.83 26.43
CA ILE A 1026 29.73 -2.77 26.27
C ILE A 1026 28.48 -2.19 26.95
N PHE A 1027 27.37 -2.28 26.24
CA PHE A 1027 26.03 -2.19 26.81
C PHE A 1027 25.40 -3.58 26.84
N THR A 1028 24.65 -3.86 27.89
CA THR A 1028 23.83 -5.07 28.01
C THR A 1028 22.36 -4.71 28.00
N PHE A 1029 21.55 -5.55 27.39
CA PHE A 1029 20.09 -5.46 27.39
C PHE A 1029 19.53 -6.61 28.19
N ASP A 1030 18.49 -6.37 28.99
CA ASP A 1030 17.71 -7.45 29.59
C ASP A 1030 16.68 -8.03 28.61
N LYS A 1031 15.94 -9.05 29.07
CA LYS A 1031 14.85 -9.69 28.31
C LYS A 1031 13.67 -8.74 27.98
N ASN A 1032 13.60 -7.60 28.65
CA ASN A 1032 12.58 -6.57 28.44
C ASN A 1032 13.11 -5.41 27.56
N ASP A 1033 14.28 -5.58 26.94
CA ASP A 1033 14.99 -4.57 26.16
C ASP A 1033 15.31 -3.29 26.96
N ASN A 1034 15.54 -3.37 28.27
CA ASN A 1034 16.14 -2.27 29.04
C ASN A 1034 17.65 -2.28 28.86
N MET A 1035 18.21 -1.14 28.44
CA MET A 1035 19.62 -0.95 28.14
C MET A 1035 20.38 -0.48 29.40
N SER A 1036 21.45 -1.18 29.76
CA SER A 1036 22.35 -0.80 30.85
C SER A 1036 23.00 0.57 30.61
N PRO A 1037 23.53 1.21 31.67
CA PRO A 1037 24.59 2.19 31.50
C PRO A 1037 25.81 1.56 30.80
N MET A 1038 26.66 2.40 30.23
CA MET A 1038 27.89 1.95 29.56
C MET A 1038 28.84 1.30 30.57
N SER A 1039 29.54 0.25 30.15
CA SER A 1039 30.62 -0.35 30.94
C SER A 1039 31.76 0.64 31.23
N ASN A 1040 32.71 0.24 32.07
CA ASN A 1040 34.03 0.87 32.03
C ASN A 1040 34.60 0.83 30.60
N VAL A 1041 35.24 1.92 30.16
CA VAL A 1041 35.89 2.00 28.85
C VAL A 1041 37.30 1.44 28.97
N VAL A 1042 37.64 0.47 28.13
CA VAL A 1042 39.00 -0.10 28.07
C VAL A 1042 39.73 0.36 26.82
N SER A 1043 41.04 0.54 26.93
CA SER A 1043 41.91 0.78 25.79
C SER A 1043 42.86 -0.39 25.57
N ALA A 1044 43.17 -0.67 24.31
CA ALA A 1044 44.27 -1.53 23.89
C ALA A 1044 45.12 -0.76 22.87
N ASN A 1045 46.43 -0.72 23.10
CA ASN A 1045 47.37 -0.13 22.16
C ASN A 1045 48.08 -1.25 21.40
N PHE A 1046 48.21 -1.08 20.09
CA PHE A 1046 49.00 -1.98 19.26
C PHE A 1046 50.40 -1.37 19.10
N HIS A 1047 51.41 -2.10 19.57
CA HIS A 1047 52.82 -1.73 19.41
C HIS A 1047 53.36 -2.18 18.06
#